data_AF-A0A521HNT6-F1
#
_entry.id   AF-A0A521HNT6-F1
#
_cell.length_a   1.000
_cell.length_b   1.000
_cell.length_c   1.000
_cell.angle_alpha   90.00
_cell.angle_beta   90.00
_cell.angle_gamma   90.00
#
_symmetry.space_group_name_H-M   'P 1'
#
loop_
_entity.id
_entity.type
_entity.pdbx_description
1 polymer ?
#
loop_
_entity_poly.entity_id
_entity_poly.type
_entity_poly.pdbx_seq_one_letter_code
_entity_poly.pdbx_strand_id
1 'polypeptide(L)'
;RFEQKDGEPKPRKVPYYATGSRRTGQQGSDDDRARLVPFDHAYRAVEAGKFSGLGFAFLPGDGLIGIDLDNVIDPGTGEVQERAQGIIDACASFTEFSPSGRGVHIYCLGETKSHKSNEIGVEMFCGRQFFTVTGRQFPGSVDVVTAIRPAVVDRLHQVIDEARGKQRATGSVAPLRQPVEGRDGGGLEERSFFARVNSKALHNLVAWVPALLPKARPYQGGFRITSADLGRDLEEDLSMVPEGIFDFGTECGKTAIDIVLEWGAPAKPLEAAEWLCARMGINPESLGGKRKRQRTAPLAPSRSSAAEPTMQTAAEHIEPPEWVSEAPPIDDLMHLVHDSAEFNSSFRRNDKGNIQPSLFNTLHVLEGDPQWRDVLGFNQFSYRIVKRRLPPVQPATEGEWADIDDVRLQVYLTKTYGFEPKKATVMDAVMQVAHAAPFHPVREYLDGLVWDGTERLATLLADCWGALSTLGSAALRREDAGAHRRLAKYLELAGTKWLIGAVARIFKPGCKLDTMLVFEGGQGDFKSSSIRALFGDEWFSDSKMTIGDKDALAQMQGKWAYEMAEMDAHRKADDTAFKQFITTQIDRVRWHYGKRAEDVPRQCIFVGTTNMSQYGKDETGMRRIWPAEVGLVDLERIRSTRDQLWAEAVALFKAGASWWVDKRVFVLEPDDEPLIDRPWSEFDLFEEQGEARQNVDAWEEPIAKFIADN
;
A
#
# COMPACT_ATOMS: atom_id res chain seq x y z
N ARG A 1 7.47 43.29 0.76
CA ARG A 1 6.38 44.05 0.11
C ARG A 1 5.42 43.06 -0.55
N PHE A 2 4.17 43.46 -0.75
CA PHE A 2 3.25 42.73 -1.62
C PHE A 2 3.42 43.19 -3.06
N GLU A 3 3.66 42.27 -3.99
CA GLU A 3 3.75 42.54 -5.43
C GLU A 3 2.73 41.66 -6.17
N GLN A 4 1.87 42.29 -6.97
CA GLN A 4 0.89 41.59 -7.81
C GLN A 4 1.54 41.28 -9.16
N LYS A 5 1.53 40.01 -9.58
CA LYS A 5 1.96 39.56 -10.91
C LYS A 5 0.73 39.28 -11.77
N ASP A 6 0.79 39.59 -13.06
CA ASP A 6 -0.30 39.31 -14.00
C ASP A 6 -0.58 37.80 -14.05
N GLY A 7 -1.86 37.43 -13.91
CA GLY A 7 -2.32 36.04 -13.90
C GLY A 7 -2.35 35.36 -12.52
N GLU A 8 -1.86 35.98 -11.45
CA GLU A 8 -1.86 35.36 -10.12
C GLU A 8 -3.06 35.78 -9.25
N PRO A 9 -3.72 34.84 -8.55
CA PRO A 9 -4.91 35.13 -7.75
C PRO A 9 -4.60 35.89 -6.45
N LYS A 10 -3.33 35.97 -6.01
CA LYS A 10 -2.91 36.65 -4.77
C LYS A 10 -1.56 37.34 -4.96
N PRO A 11 -1.31 38.49 -4.31
CA PRO A 11 -0.03 39.16 -4.38
C PRO A 11 1.07 38.38 -3.66
N ARG A 12 2.26 38.33 -4.26
CA ARG A 12 3.45 37.67 -3.71
C ARG A 12 4.05 38.48 -2.57
N LYS A 13 4.55 37.78 -1.55
CA LYS A 13 5.36 38.38 -0.46
C LYS A 13 6.82 38.42 -0.91
N VAL A 14 7.28 39.56 -1.43
CA VAL A 14 8.65 39.73 -1.94
C VAL A 14 9.55 40.35 -0.87
N PRO A 15 10.70 39.74 -0.53
CA PRO A 15 11.63 40.29 0.45
C PRO A 15 12.43 41.46 -0.13
N TYR A 16 12.64 42.48 0.70
CA TYR A 16 13.43 43.66 0.40
C TYR A 16 14.42 43.92 1.54
N TYR A 17 15.60 44.43 1.22
CA TYR A 17 16.49 44.99 2.23
C TYR A 17 15.89 46.28 2.79
N ALA A 18 16.25 46.65 4.03
CA ALA A 18 15.76 47.88 4.68
C ALA A 18 16.11 49.15 3.88
N THR A 19 17.14 49.09 3.03
CA THR A 19 17.53 50.15 2.09
C THR A 19 16.54 50.39 0.94
N GLY A 20 15.55 49.51 0.76
CA GLY A 20 14.50 49.64 -0.28
C GLY A 20 14.78 48.87 -1.57
N SER A 21 15.93 48.22 -1.67
CA SER A 21 16.26 47.35 -2.81
C SER A 21 15.71 45.94 -2.61
N ARG A 22 15.24 45.31 -3.69
CA ARG A 22 14.73 43.92 -3.66
C ARG A 22 15.86 42.99 -3.21
N ARG A 23 15.55 42.04 -2.33
CA ARG A 23 16.53 41.04 -1.89
C ARG A 23 16.72 40.00 -3.00
N THR A 24 17.95 39.90 -3.49
CA THR A 24 18.39 39.02 -4.57
C THR A 24 19.76 38.45 -4.25
N GLY A 25 20.16 37.39 -4.96
CA GLY A 25 21.44 36.71 -4.76
C GLY A 25 21.34 35.48 -3.86
N GLN A 26 22.49 34.98 -3.39
CA GLN A 26 22.58 33.80 -2.54
C GLN A 26 22.32 34.18 -1.07
N GLN A 27 21.26 33.62 -0.50
CA GLN A 27 20.93 33.81 0.92
C GLN A 27 22.07 33.32 1.83
N GLY A 28 22.49 34.18 2.76
CA GLY A 28 23.56 33.89 3.71
C GLY A 28 24.98 34.13 3.18
N SER A 29 25.16 34.64 1.96
CA SER A 29 26.47 35.12 1.50
C SER A 29 26.92 36.35 2.30
N ASP A 30 28.21 36.70 2.23
CA ASP A 30 28.75 37.89 2.89
C ASP A 30 28.01 39.16 2.43
N ASP A 31 27.70 39.26 1.14
CA ASP A 31 26.93 40.37 0.56
C ASP A 31 25.49 40.45 1.07
N ASP A 32 24.82 39.31 1.24
CA ASP A 32 23.46 39.26 1.79
C ASP A 32 23.48 39.65 3.28
N ARG A 33 24.39 39.05 4.05
CA ARG A 33 24.56 39.33 5.50
C ARG A 33 24.89 40.79 5.76
N ALA A 34 25.75 41.40 4.95
CA ALA A 34 26.10 42.82 5.06
C ALA A 34 24.92 43.77 4.84
N ARG A 35 23.87 43.32 4.16
CA ARG A 35 22.67 44.12 3.83
C ARG A 35 21.47 43.82 4.71
N LEU A 36 21.54 42.77 5.53
CA LEU A 36 20.59 42.53 6.62
C LEU A 36 20.83 43.52 7.76
N VAL A 37 19.78 43.81 8.52
CA VAL A 37 19.84 44.80 9.60
C VAL A 37 19.20 44.24 10.87
N PRO A 38 19.60 44.72 12.06
CA PRO A 38 18.93 44.39 13.31
C PRO A 38 17.46 44.82 13.33
N PHE A 39 16.69 44.22 14.25
CA PHE A 39 15.25 44.44 14.39
C PHE A 39 14.85 45.92 14.41
N ASP A 40 15.47 46.75 15.26
CA ASP A 40 15.11 48.16 15.41
C ASP A 40 15.18 48.94 14.09
N HIS A 41 16.16 48.62 13.24
CA HIS A 41 16.32 49.29 11.95
C HIS A 41 15.28 48.79 10.94
N ALA A 42 15.00 47.49 10.91
CA ALA A 42 13.94 46.93 10.08
C ALA A 42 12.56 47.49 10.49
N TYR A 43 12.30 47.59 11.80
CA TYR A 43 11.05 48.10 12.36
C TYR A 43 10.82 49.57 11.98
N ARG A 44 11.81 50.44 12.18
CA ARG A 44 11.76 51.85 11.73
C ARG A 44 11.50 51.99 10.23
N ALA A 45 12.05 51.09 9.42
CA ALA A 45 11.85 51.11 7.97
C ALA A 45 10.40 50.74 7.59
N VAL A 46 9.77 49.83 8.33
CA VAL A 46 8.34 49.50 8.18
C VAL A 46 7.46 50.65 8.66
N GLU A 47 7.74 51.25 9.82
CA GLU A 47 7.00 52.41 10.35
C GLU A 47 7.06 53.62 9.42
N ALA A 48 8.16 53.81 8.69
CA ALA A 48 8.28 54.83 7.65
C ALA A 48 7.36 54.60 6.43
N GLY A 49 6.51 53.57 6.44
CA GLY A 49 5.48 53.29 5.43
C GLY A 49 6.00 52.67 4.14
N LYS A 50 7.29 52.31 4.07
CA LYS A 50 7.92 51.80 2.84
C LYS A 50 7.71 50.30 2.61
N PHE A 51 7.23 49.56 3.60
CA PHE A 51 7.11 48.10 3.56
C PHE A 51 5.82 47.62 4.21
N SER A 52 5.30 46.49 3.75
CA SER A 52 4.03 45.92 4.22
C SER A 52 4.15 45.11 5.52
N GLY A 53 5.36 44.89 6.03
CA GLY A 53 5.62 44.09 7.22
C GLY A 53 7.10 43.71 7.37
N LEU A 54 7.45 43.13 8.52
CA LEU A 54 8.78 42.64 8.82
C LEU A 54 9.05 41.27 8.20
N GLY A 55 10.33 40.99 7.91
CA GLY A 55 10.79 39.69 7.44
C GLY A 55 12.01 39.23 8.24
N PHE A 56 12.03 37.97 8.66
CA PHE A 56 13.15 37.30 9.30
C PHE A 56 13.72 36.24 8.36
N ALA A 57 15.00 36.34 8.01
CA ALA A 57 15.65 35.39 7.10
C ALA A 57 16.41 34.32 7.88
N PHE A 58 16.16 33.04 7.60
CA PHE A 58 16.90 31.92 8.19
C PHE A 58 18.22 31.72 7.44
N LEU A 59 19.35 31.97 8.09
CA LEU A 59 20.67 31.96 7.45
C LEU A 59 21.39 30.62 7.68
N PRO A 60 22.20 30.14 6.74
CA PRO A 60 23.04 28.97 6.98
C PRO A 60 23.87 29.14 8.27
N GLY A 61 23.76 28.17 9.19
CA GLY A 61 24.48 28.17 10.46
C GLY A 61 23.92 29.09 11.55
N ASP A 62 22.69 29.59 11.43
CA ASP A 62 22.03 30.38 12.50
C ASP A 62 21.46 29.52 13.64
N GLY A 63 21.46 28.18 13.48
CA GLY A 63 20.92 27.24 14.47
C GLY A 63 19.41 27.34 14.63
N LEU A 64 18.69 27.85 13.63
CA LEU A 64 17.24 28.03 13.67
C LEU A 64 16.52 27.17 12.63
N ILE A 65 15.35 26.70 13.02
CA ILE A 65 14.37 26.01 12.18
C ILE A 65 13.08 26.83 12.20
N GLY A 66 12.60 27.19 11.02
CA GLY A 66 11.27 27.77 10.81
C GLY A 66 10.30 26.71 10.31
N ILE A 67 9.17 26.55 10.97
CA ILE A 67 8.08 25.65 10.54
C ILE A 67 6.86 26.51 10.20
N ASP A 68 6.43 26.47 8.95
CA ASP A 68 5.25 27.17 8.43
C ASP A 68 4.10 26.18 8.29
N LEU A 69 2.97 26.49 8.94
CA LEU A 69 1.73 25.72 8.86
C LEU A 69 0.65 26.53 8.15
N ASP A 70 0.38 26.18 6.89
CA ASP A 70 -0.48 26.92 5.96
C ASP A 70 -1.92 26.41 5.94
N ASN A 71 -2.89 27.31 6.02
CA ASN A 71 -4.34 27.03 5.97
C ASN A 71 -4.83 26.01 7.02
N VAL A 72 -4.17 25.96 8.17
CA VAL A 72 -4.49 25.05 9.28
C VAL A 72 -5.51 25.59 10.27
N ILE A 73 -5.95 26.85 10.10
CA ILE A 73 -6.98 27.48 10.93
C ILE A 73 -8.23 27.74 10.08
N ASP A 74 -9.38 27.28 10.56
CA ASP A 74 -10.66 27.54 9.91
C ASP A 74 -11.04 29.03 10.04
N PRO A 75 -11.30 29.73 8.92
CA PRO A 75 -11.58 31.17 8.95
C PRO A 75 -12.96 31.53 9.52
N GLY A 76 -13.89 30.58 9.61
CA GLY A 76 -15.24 30.77 10.13
C GLY A 76 -15.37 30.47 11.62
N THR A 77 -14.70 29.42 12.10
CA THR A 77 -14.77 28.99 13.50
C THR A 77 -13.56 29.43 14.33
N GLY A 78 -12.41 29.68 13.70
CA GLY A 78 -11.14 29.93 14.38
C GLY A 78 -10.49 28.65 14.94
N GLU A 79 -11.08 27.48 14.71
CA GLU A 79 -10.54 26.20 15.17
C GLU A 79 -9.28 25.82 14.39
N VAL A 80 -8.30 25.28 15.11
CA VAL A 80 -7.03 24.80 14.54
C VAL A 80 -7.14 23.31 14.26
N GLN A 81 -6.71 22.88 13.07
CA GLN A 81 -6.67 21.47 12.71
C GLN A 81 -5.87 20.66 13.75
N GLU A 82 -6.38 19.50 14.14
CA GLU A 82 -5.79 18.65 15.20
C GLU A 82 -4.31 18.32 14.93
N ARG A 83 -3.94 18.05 13.66
CA ARG A 83 -2.54 17.83 13.27
C ARG A 83 -1.68 19.07 13.54
N ALA A 84 -2.17 20.25 13.20
CA ALA A 84 -1.41 21.49 13.41
C ALA A 84 -1.26 21.79 14.90
N GLN A 85 -2.31 21.57 15.70
CA GLN A 85 -2.21 21.69 17.15
C GLN A 85 -1.17 20.71 17.72
N GLY A 86 -1.20 19.45 17.29
CA GLY A 86 -0.19 18.46 17.71
C GLY A 86 1.24 18.82 17.32
N ILE A 87 1.45 19.46 16.16
CA ILE A 87 2.78 19.97 15.75
C ILE A 87 3.22 21.13 16.64
N ILE A 88 2.32 22.09 16.92
CA ILE A 88 2.60 23.23 17.81
C ILE A 88 3.01 22.72 19.20
N ASP A 89 2.21 21.81 19.77
CA ASP A 89 2.43 21.25 21.10
C ASP A 89 3.73 20.43 21.16
N ALA A 90 4.04 19.65 20.11
CA ALA A 90 5.24 18.83 20.06
C ALA A 90 6.52 19.66 19.93
N CYS A 91 6.47 20.77 19.19
CA CYS A 91 7.57 21.72 19.03
C CYS A 91 7.82 22.50 20.32
N ALA A 92 6.76 22.81 21.08
CA ALA A 92 6.82 23.50 22.38
C ALA A 92 7.71 24.75 22.35
N SER A 93 7.54 25.57 21.31
CA SER A 93 8.39 26.73 21.01
C SER A 93 7.54 27.93 20.57
N PHE A 94 8.18 29.11 20.49
CA PHE A 94 7.52 30.34 20.05
C PHE A 94 6.76 30.15 18.74
N THR A 95 5.47 30.46 18.79
CA THR A 95 4.53 30.33 17.68
C THR A 95 3.75 31.62 17.50
N GLU A 96 3.63 32.10 16.27
CA GLU A 96 2.81 33.27 15.93
C GLU A 96 1.85 32.99 14.77
N PHE A 97 0.76 33.74 14.67
CA PHE A 97 -0.12 33.69 13.51
C PHE A 97 0.60 34.23 12.26
N SER A 98 0.41 33.56 11.14
CA SER A 98 0.85 34.10 9.84
C SER A 98 0.06 35.36 9.48
N PRO A 99 0.50 36.20 8.52
CA PRO A 99 -0.21 37.43 8.16
C PRO A 99 -1.67 37.22 7.73
N SER A 100 -1.99 36.08 7.13
CA SER A 100 -3.35 35.75 6.69
C SER A 100 -4.29 35.41 7.84
N GLY A 101 -3.76 35.08 9.03
CA GLY A 101 -4.52 34.57 10.16
C GLY A 101 -5.03 33.14 9.98
N ARG A 102 -4.74 32.48 8.85
CA ARG A 102 -5.19 31.12 8.52
C ARG A 102 -4.14 30.05 8.79
N GLY A 103 -2.95 30.45 9.26
CA GLY A 103 -1.82 29.59 9.51
C GLY A 103 -0.94 30.13 10.64
N VAL A 104 0.12 29.41 10.97
CA VAL A 104 1.07 29.79 12.03
C VAL A 104 2.52 29.59 11.59
N HIS A 105 3.42 30.39 12.15
CA HIS A 105 4.87 30.19 12.07
C HIS A 105 5.39 29.75 13.44
N ILE A 106 6.17 28.67 13.47
CA ILE A 106 6.86 28.18 14.66
C ILE A 106 8.36 28.38 14.45
N TYR A 107 9.03 28.91 15.45
CA TYR A 107 10.47 29.13 15.45
C TYR A 107 11.10 28.20 16.48
N CYS A 108 12.11 27.42 16.10
CA CYS A 108 12.80 26.48 17.00
C CYS A 108 14.32 26.63 16.89
N LEU A 109 15.04 26.34 17.97
CA LEU A 109 16.49 26.13 17.95
C LEU A 109 16.78 24.69 17.48
N GLY A 110 17.65 24.53 16.49
CA GLY A 110 18.07 23.23 15.97
C GLY A 110 18.64 23.32 14.56
N GLU A 111 19.04 22.17 14.02
CA GLU A 111 19.50 22.04 12.64
C GLU A 111 18.80 20.88 11.95
N THR A 112 18.44 21.07 10.67
CA THR A 112 17.85 20.00 9.88
C THR A 112 17.93 20.29 8.38
N LYS A 113 17.62 19.30 7.54
CA LYS A 113 17.37 19.55 6.12
C LYS A 113 16.02 20.25 5.98
N SER A 114 15.94 21.25 5.11
CA SER A 114 14.62 21.82 4.80
C SER A 114 13.77 20.82 4.03
N HIS A 115 12.49 20.73 4.37
CA HIS A 115 11.56 19.76 3.79
C HIS A 115 10.15 20.31 3.80
N LYS A 116 9.30 19.94 2.84
CA LYS A 116 7.96 20.51 2.75
C LYS A 116 6.94 19.65 2.02
N SER A 117 5.67 19.83 2.37
CA SER A 117 4.51 19.33 1.64
C SER A 117 3.41 20.39 1.58
N ASN A 118 3.15 20.88 0.37
CA ASN A 118 2.08 21.87 0.13
C ASN A 118 0.68 21.28 0.36
N GLU A 119 0.51 19.96 0.23
CA GLU A 119 -0.79 19.28 0.36
C GLU A 119 -1.33 19.35 1.79
N ILE A 120 -0.46 19.05 2.75
CA ILE A 120 -0.80 19.11 4.18
C ILE A 120 -0.50 20.48 4.79
N GLY A 121 0.01 21.42 3.99
CA GLY A 121 0.36 22.77 4.43
C GLY A 121 1.46 22.79 5.49
N VAL A 122 2.46 21.91 5.41
CA VAL A 122 3.58 21.87 6.37
C VAL A 122 4.90 22.11 5.64
N GLU A 123 5.59 23.18 5.98
CA GLU A 123 6.91 23.51 5.42
C GLU A 123 7.95 23.73 6.54
N MET A 124 9.08 23.03 6.47
CA MET A 124 10.22 23.19 7.37
C MET A 124 11.40 23.82 6.63
N PHE A 125 11.96 24.88 7.20
CA PHE A 125 13.07 25.63 6.67
C PHE A 125 14.21 25.73 7.67
N CYS A 126 15.43 25.49 7.19
CA CYS A 126 16.66 25.68 7.93
C CYS A 126 17.72 26.18 6.96
N GLY A 127 18.36 27.30 7.31
CA GLY A 127 19.38 27.96 6.49
C GLY A 127 18.91 28.54 5.15
N ARG A 128 17.61 28.60 4.90
CA ARG A 128 17.00 29.17 3.69
C ARG A 128 15.61 29.72 3.98
N GLN A 129 15.05 30.47 3.02
CA GLN A 129 13.74 31.14 3.14
C GLN A 129 13.68 32.24 4.21
N PHE A 130 12.59 32.98 4.22
CA PHE A 130 12.29 34.00 5.23
C PHE A 130 10.84 33.87 5.69
N PHE A 131 10.58 34.20 6.94
CA PHE A 131 9.22 34.35 7.47
C PHE A 131 8.84 35.82 7.55
N THR A 132 7.58 36.10 7.25
CA THR A 132 6.98 37.38 7.62
C THR A 132 6.66 37.35 9.10
N VAL A 133 7.18 38.30 9.87
CA VAL A 133 7.01 38.36 11.32
C VAL A 133 5.79 39.20 11.64
N THR A 134 4.83 38.65 12.40
CA THR A 134 3.62 39.38 12.80
C THR A 134 3.64 39.82 14.26
N GLY A 135 4.39 39.12 15.12
CA GLY A 135 4.38 39.32 16.57
C GLY A 135 3.05 38.96 17.23
N ARG A 136 2.10 38.38 16.48
CA ARG A 136 0.80 37.96 17.02
C ARG A 136 0.95 36.54 17.55
N GLN A 137 1.36 36.42 18.82
CA GLN A 137 1.59 35.14 19.46
C GLN A 137 0.34 34.25 19.39
N PHE A 138 0.56 32.97 19.10
CA PHE A 138 -0.50 31.97 19.10
C PHE A 138 -0.86 31.59 20.54
N PRO A 139 -2.14 31.61 20.95
CA PRO A 139 -2.55 31.30 22.31
C PRO A 139 -2.06 29.93 22.79
N GLY A 140 -1.48 29.87 23.99
CA GLY A 140 -0.98 28.62 24.58
C GLY A 140 0.43 28.22 24.14
N SER A 141 1.03 28.91 23.16
CA SER A 141 2.44 28.75 22.83
C SER A 141 3.35 29.46 23.85
N VAL A 142 4.55 28.92 24.07
CA VAL A 142 5.58 29.57 24.90
C VAL A 142 6.08 30.84 24.23
N ASP A 143 6.51 31.84 25.00
CA ASP A 143 7.00 33.13 24.51
C ASP A 143 8.51 33.15 24.20
N VAL A 144 9.14 31.97 24.16
CA VAL A 144 10.57 31.78 23.94
C VAL A 144 10.82 30.75 22.86
N VAL A 145 11.86 30.97 22.04
CA VAL A 145 12.35 29.99 21.07
C VAL A 145 13.12 28.89 21.82
N THR A 146 12.60 27.67 21.80
CA THR A 146 13.17 26.51 22.51
C THR A 146 13.84 25.54 21.53
N ALA A 147 14.71 24.68 22.06
CA ALA A 147 15.34 23.61 21.29
C ALA A 147 14.32 22.53 20.91
N ILE A 148 14.20 22.26 19.61
CA ILE A 148 13.32 21.18 19.15
C ILE A 148 13.96 19.82 19.42
N ARG A 149 13.18 18.89 19.95
CA ARG A 149 13.64 17.53 20.20
C ARG A 149 13.93 16.81 18.86
N PRO A 150 15.05 16.07 18.73
CA PRO A 150 15.38 15.37 17.49
C PRO A 150 14.26 14.44 17.00
N ALA A 151 13.60 13.72 17.90
CA ALA A 151 12.47 12.85 17.55
C ALA A 151 11.27 13.62 16.93
N VAL A 152 11.07 14.88 17.29
CA VAL A 152 10.02 15.73 16.69
C VAL A 152 10.42 16.16 15.28
N VAL A 153 11.70 16.48 15.07
CA VAL A 153 12.25 16.76 13.74
C VAL A 153 12.10 15.54 12.83
N ASP A 154 12.48 14.36 13.30
CA ASP A 154 12.38 13.11 12.54
C ASP A 154 10.92 12.79 12.21
N ARG A 155 10.01 12.98 13.17
CA ARG A 155 8.57 12.77 12.94
C ARG A 155 8.00 13.76 11.93
N LEU A 156 8.42 15.03 11.96
CA LEU A 156 7.99 16.01 10.97
C LEU A 156 8.50 15.66 9.57
N HIS A 157 9.74 15.19 9.43
CA HIS A 157 10.24 14.66 8.16
C HIS A 157 9.40 13.50 7.68
N GLN A 158 9.09 12.55 8.56
CA GLN A 158 8.26 11.40 8.26
C GLN A 158 6.84 11.81 7.85
N VAL A 159 6.20 12.76 8.53
CA VAL A 159 4.86 13.26 8.18
C VAL A 159 4.87 13.92 6.80
N ILE A 160 5.91 14.70 6.49
CA ILE A 160 6.08 15.29 5.16
C ILE A 160 6.33 14.20 4.11
N ASP A 161 7.15 13.20 4.41
CA ASP A 161 7.44 12.06 3.53
C ASP A 161 6.22 11.16 3.32
N GLU A 162 5.41 10.92 4.35
CA GLU A 162 4.15 10.17 4.30
C GLU A 162 3.12 10.91 3.44
N ALA A 163 3.02 12.23 3.55
CA ALA A 163 2.14 13.03 2.69
C ALA A 163 2.62 13.00 1.24
N ARG A 164 3.94 13.13 1.00
CA ARG A 164 4.52 12.98 -0.35
C ARG A 164 4.43 11.54 -0.87
N GLY A 165 4.44 10.55 0.02
CA GLY A 165 4.27 9.13 -0.26
C GLY A 165 2.83 8.79 -0.61
N LYS A 166 1.86 9.42 0.07
CA LYS A 166 0.45 9.42 -0.32
C LYS A 166 0.29 10.06 -1.70
N GLN A 167 0.94 11.18 -2.03
CA GLN A 167 0.97 11.64 -3.44
C GLN A 167 1.69 10.68 -4.40
N ARG A 168 2.74 9.97 -4.02
CA ARG A 168 3.26 8.88 -4.87
C ARG A 168 2.24 7.75 -5.10
N ALA A 169 1.27 7.58 -4.19
CA ALA A 169 0.17 6.61 -4.31
C ALA A 169 -1.14 7.22 -4.87
N THR A 170 -1.36 8.54 -4.81
CA THR A 170 -2.63 9.21 -5.16
C THR A 170 -2.50 10.43 -6.09
N GLY A 171 -1.30 10.88 -6.46
CA GLY A 171 -1.07 12.05 -7.32
C GLY A 171 0.39 12.25 -7.76
N SER A 172 0.68 11.83 -9.00
CA SER A 172 1.96 11.90 -9.74
C SER A 172 2.88 10.68 -9.62
N VAL A 173 2.35 9.56 -10.11
CA VAL A 173 2.99 8.86 -11.24
C VAL A 173 3.41 9.94 -12.26
N ALA A 174 4.72 10.12 -12.49
CA ALA A 174 5.15 10.71 -13.76
C ALA A 174 4.34 10.00 -14.85
N PRO A 175 3.64 10.70 -15.75
CA PRO A 175 2.71 10.08 -16.68
C PRO A 175 3.36 8.84 -17.25
N LEU A 176 2.64 7.71 -17.22
CA LEU A 176 3.07 6.47 -17.88
C LEU A 176 3.81 6.87 -19.14
N ARG A 177 5.10 6.52 -19.22
CA ARG A 177 5.90 6.75 -20.42
C ARG A 177 5.13 6.15 -21.58
N GLN A 178 4.43 7.00 -22.31
CA GLN A 178 3.93 6.64 -23.61
C GLN A 178 5.20 6.37 -24.43
N PRO A 179 5.33 5.19 -25.05
CA PRO A 179 6.27 5.06 -26.15
C PRO A 179 5.87 6.14 -27.15
N VAL A 180 6.80 7.05 -27.46
CA VAL A 180 6.59 8.07 -28.48
C VAL A 180 6.08 7.36 -29.73
N GLU A 181 4.84 7.64 -30.13
CA GLU A 181 4.31 7.22 -31.43
C GLU A 181 5.17 7.89 -32.50
N GLY A 182 6.14 7.14 -33.02
CA GLY A 182 6.90 7.53 -34.20
C GLY A 182 5.94 7.71 -35.36
N ARG A 183 5.88 8.93 -35.89
CA ARG A 183 5.30 9.21 -37.20
C ARG A 183 6.00 8.36 -38.26
N ASP A 184 5.18 7.71 -39.07
CA ASP A 184 5.45 7.07 -40.36
C ASP A 184 6.31 5.79 -40.40
N GLY A 185 5.63 4.66 -40.66
CA GLY A 185 5.97 3.78 -41.79
C GLY A 185 7.14 2.78 -41.71
N GLY A 186 7.65 2.40 -40.54
CA GLY A 186 8.77 1.45 -40.40
C GLY A 186 8.41 0.10 -39.74
N GLY A 187 8.89 -1.01 -40.30
CA GLY A 187 8.57 -2.39 -39.89
C GLY A 187 9.09 -2.79 -38.50
N LEU A 188 8.58 -3.91 -37.95
CA LEU A 188 8.84 -4.41 -36.58
C LEU A 188 10.34 -4.55 -36.22
N GLU A 189 11.23 -4.82 -37.18
CA GLU A 189 12.69 -4.86 -36.95
C GLU A 189 13.28 -3.46 -36.65
N GLU A 190 12.79 -2.40 -37.30
CA GLU A 190 13.27 -1.02 -37.11
C GLU A 190 12.88 -0.47 -35.74
N ARG A 191 11.69 -0.84 -35.22
CA ARG A 191 11.25 -0.48 -33.85
C ARG A 191 12.18 -1.06 -32.77
N SER A 192 12.74 -2.24 -33.02
CA SER A 192 13.69 -2.87 -32.10
C SER A 192 15.06 -2.17 -32.09
N PHE A 193 15.52 -1.66 -33.24
CA PHE A 193 16.77 -0.89 -33.33
C PHE A 193 16.69 0.41 -32.53
N PHE A 194 15.68 1.26 -32.77
CA PHE A 194 15.54 2.54 -32.08
C PHE A 194 15.37 2.40 -30.55
N ALA A 195 14.62 1.39 -30.11
CA ALA A 195 14.47 1.08 -28.69
C ALA A 195 15.81 0.67 -28.05
N ARG A 196 16.62 -0.15 -28.73
CA ARG A 196 17.95 -0.54 -28.26
C ARG A 196 18.93 0.63 -28.21
N VAL A 197 18.92 1.53 -29.19
CA VAL A 197 19.75 2.75 -29.19
C VAL A 197 19.36 3.66 -28.02
N ASN A 198 18.07 3.92 -27.82
CA ASN A 198 17.59 4.75 -26.71
C ASN A 198 17.96 4.17 -25.33
N SER A 199 17.80 2.85 -25.14
CA SER A 199 18.21 2.19 -23.90
C SER A 199 19.72 2.31 -23.65
N LYS A 200 20.56 2.07 -24.66
CA LYS A 200 22.01 2.22 -24.53
C LYS A 200 22.44 3.67 -24.27
N ALA A 201 21.76 4.64 -24.87
CA ALA A 201 22.03 6.06 -24.68
C ALA A 201 21.71 6.56 -23.25
N LEU A 202 20.68 6.01 -22.61
CA LEU A 202 20.36 6.30 -21.20
C LEU A 202 21.41 5.75 -20.22
N HIS A 203 22.03 4.62 -20.54
CA HIS A 203 23.12 4.06 -19.73
C HIS A 203 24.48 4.70 -20.02
N ASN A 204 24.59 5.58 -21.03
CA ASN A 204 25.85 6.22 -21.41
C ASN A 204 25.67 7.74 -21.68
N LEU A 205 24.97 8.43 -20.78
CA LEU A 205 24.68 9.88 -20.91
C LEU A 205 25.95 10.74 -21.04
N VAL A 206 27.03 10.35 -20.35
CA VAL A 206 28.29 11.09 -20.35
C VAL A 206 28.93 11.15 -21.75
N ALA A 207 28.72 10.14 -22.60
CA ALA A 207 29.32 10.08 -23.93
C ALA A 207 28.71 11.06 -24.95
N TRP A 208 27.46 11.50 -24.75
CA TRP A 208 26.75 12.29 -25.76
C TRP A 208 26.12 13.58 -25.23
N VAL A 209 25.66 13.63 -23.97
CA VAL A 209 24.97 14.80 -23.41
C VAL A 209 25.87 16.04 -23.38
N PRO A 210 27.12 16.01 -22.89
CA PRO A 210 27.99 17.19 -22.89
C PRO A 210 28.37 17.65 -24.30
N ALA A 211 28.40 16.73 -25.27
CA ALA A 211 28.72 17.04 -26.66
C ALA A 211 27.56 17.71 -27.41
N LEU A 212 26.31 17.37 -27.04
CA LEU A 212 25.10 17.95 -27.62
C LEU A 212 24.68 19.23 -26.89
N LEU A 213 24.70 19.20 -25.56
CA LEU A 213 24.21 20.23 -24.66
C LEU A 213 25.35 20.66 -23.72
N PRO A 214 26.30 21.49 -24.19
CA PRO A 214 27.51 21.82 -23.44
C PRO A 214 27.27 22.59 -22.15
N LYS A 215 26.09 23.19 -21.99
CA LYS A 215 25.67 23.89 -20.76
C LYS A 215 24.97 22.99 -19.75
N ALA A 216 24.75 21.71 -20.07
CA ALA A 216 24.13 20.76 -19.16
C ALA A 216 25.05 20.49 -17.96
N ARG A 217 24.48 20.51 -16.75
CA ARG A 217 25.21 20.33 -15.49
C ARG A 217 24.95 18.93 -14.92
N PRO A 218 25.91 18.32 -14.22
CA PRO A 218 25.70 17.03 -13.55
C PRO A 218 24.55 17.09 -12.54
N TYR A 219 23.65 16.11 -12.56
CA TYR A 219 22.48 16.03 -11.69
C TYR A 219 22.02 14.59 -11.52
N GLN A 220 21.96 14.09 -10.28
CA GLN A 220 21.45 12.74 -9.93
C GLN A 220 21.97 11.60 -10.82
N GLY A 221 23.29 11.51 -11.02
CA GLY A 221 23.89 10.46 -11.86
C GLY A 221 23.71 10.65 -13.37
N GLY A 222 23.07 11.74 -13.79
CA GLY A 222 22.97 12.18 -15.19
C GLY A 222 23.20 13.69 -15.32
N PHE A 223 22.36 14.37 -16.08
CA PHE A 223 22.50 15.79 -16.44
C PHE A 223 21.18 16.54 -16.35
N ARG A 224 21.26 17.83 -16.05
CA ARG A 224 20.13 18.77 -16.06
C ARG A 224 20.54 20.06 -16.75
N ILE A 225 19.65 20.60 -17.58
CA ILE A 225 19.89 21.85 -18.31
C ILE A 225 18.68 22.76 -18.17
N THR A 226 18.96 24.04 -17.93
CA THR A 226 17.88 25.01 -17.73
C THR A 226 17.20 25.36 -19.04
N SER A 227 15.94 25.76 -18.97
CA SER A 227 15.20 26.26 -20.13
C SER A 227 15.87 27.45 -20.80
N ALA A 228 16.40 28.39 -20.00
CA ALA A 228 17.15 29.51 -20.53
C ALA A 228 18.39 29.06 -21.32
N ASP A 229 19.08 28.02 -20.86
CA ASP A 229 20.25 27.46 -21.55
C ASP A 229 19.89 26.67 -22.82
N LEU A 230 18.65 26.17 -22.92
CA LEU A 230 18.07 25.57 -24.13
C LEU A 230 17.48 26.61 -25.10
N GLY A 231 17.50 27.91 -24.76
CA GLY A 231 16.97 28.98 -25.61
C GLY A 231 15.43 29.05 -25.64
N ARG A 232 14.76 28.53 -24.60
CA ARG A 232 13.29 28.51 -24.47
C ARG A 232 12.84 29.31 -23.25
N ASP A 233 11.63 29.88 -23.33
CA ASP A 233 11.02 30.68 -22.25
C ASP A 233 10.06 29.82 -21.41
N LEU A 234 10.61 28.82 -20.71
CA LEU A 234 9.86 27.93 -19.82
C LEU A 234 10.47 27.97 -18.42
N GLU A 235 9.66 27.91 -17.37
CA GLU A 235 10.14 28.03 -15.97
C GLU A 235 10.89 26.78 -15.49
N GLU A 236 10.68 25.62 -16.13
CA GLU A 236 11.18 24.33 -15.62
C GLU A 236 12.19 23.64 -16.54
N ASP A 237 13.17 22.95 -15.96
CA ASP A 237 14.35 22.42 -16.63
C ASP A 237 14.11 21.09 -17.37
N LEU A 238 15.02 20.73 -18.28
CA LEU A 238 15.12 19.39 -18.85
C LEU A 238 16.05 18.53 -17.98
N SER A 239 15.60 17.35 -17.58
CA SER A 239 16.42 16.38 -16.82
C SER A 239 16.64 15.10 -17.62
N MET A 240 17.89 14.66 -17.67
CA MET A 240 18.34 13.44 -18.34
C MET A 240 19.09 12.59 -17.30
N VAL A 241 18.43 11.60 -16.71
CA VAL A 241 19.04 10.68 -15.73
C VAL A 241 18.98 9.24 -16.23
N PRO A 242 19.76 8.28 -15.69
CA PRO A 242 19.78 6.90 -16.17
C PRO A 242 18.39 6.23 -16.16
N GLU A 243 17.53 6.64 -15.22
CA GLU A 243 16.16 6.17 -15.11
C GLU A 243 15.30 6.66 -16.29
N GLY A 244 15.64 7.80 -16.90
CA GLY A 244 15.12 8.31 -18.19
C GLY A 244 15.16 9.84 -18.32
N ILE A 245 14.61 10.35 -19.43
CA ILE A 245 14.66 11.78 -19.77
C ILE A 245 13.25 12.37 -19.67
N PHE A 246 13.14 13.48 -18.95
CA PHE A 246 11.89 14.19 -18.75
C PHE A 246 12.10 15.69 -18.88
N ASP A 247 11.24 16.31 -19.70
CA ASP A 247 11.18 17.75 -19.86
C ASP A 247 10.08 18.31 -18.96
N PHE A 248 10.48 18.93 -17.85
CA PHE A 248 9.52 19.49 -16.90
C PHE A 248 8.77 20.68 -17.50
N GLY A 249 9.45 21.50 -18.33
CA GLY A 249 8.81 22.67 -18.93
C GLY A 249 7.67 22.35 -19.91
N THR A 250 7.69 21.18 -20.56
CA THR A 250 6.63 20.72 -21.47
C THR A 250 5.85 19.53 -20.92
N GLU A 251 6.14 19.13 -19.68
CA GLU A 251 5.57 17.97 -18.98
C GLU A 251 5.58 16.67 -19.79
N CYS A 252 6.60 16.47 -20.64
CA CYS A 252 6.68 15.30 -21.53
C CYS A 252 7.95 14.46 -21.32
N GLY A 253 7.78 13.14 -21.36
CA GLY A 253 8.91 12.21 -21.40
C GLY A 253 9.53 12.19 -22.80
N LYS A 254 10.86 12.31 -22.88
CA LYS A 254 11.59 12.30 -24.16
C LYS A 254 12.49 11.08 -24.26
N THR A 255 12.75 10.61 -25.47
CA THR A 255 13.80 9.61 -25.72
C THR A 255 15.12 10.31 -26.06
N ALA A 256 16.26 9.60 -25.96
CA ALA A 256 17.54 10.17 -26.33
C ALA A 256 17.57 10.60 -27.82
N ILE A 257 16.89 9.86 -28.69
CA ILE A 257 16.73 10.23 -30.10
C ILE A 257 15.92 11.52 -30.25
N ASP A 258 14.85 11.72 -29.47
CA ASP A 258 14.06 12.96 -29.53
C ASP A 258 14.90 14.17 -29.12
N ILE A 259 15.74 14.03 -28.08
CA ILE A 259 16.68 15.10 -27.68
C ILE A 259 17.65 15.44 -28.82
N VAL A 260 18.15 14.42 -29.54
CA VAL A 260 19.06 14.64 -30.67
C VAL A 260 18.34 15.22 -31.89
N LEU A 261 17.07 14.89 -32.11
CA LEU A 261 16.28 15.49 -33.19
C LEU A 261 15.94 16.95 -32.93
N GLU A 262 15.72 17.31 -31.66
CA GLU A 262 15.28 18.65 -31.28
C GLU A 262 16.45 19.63 -31.10
N TRP A 263 17.60 19.15 -30.62
CA TRP A 263 18.77 20.01 -30.36
C TRP A 263 20.06 19.57 -31.09
N GLY A 264 19.98 18.55 -31.93
CA GLY A 264 21.10 18.10 -32.77
C GLY A 264 20.98 18.52 -34.24
N ALA A 265 21.97 18.13 -35.03
CA ALA A 265 22.01 18.37 -36.48
C ALA A 265 21.11 17.44 -37.34
N PRO A 266 20.81 16.18 -36.96
CA PRO A 266 20.03 15.27 -37.80
C PRO A 266 18.54 15.62 -37.86
N ALA A 267 17.95 15.65 -39.06
CA ALA A 267 16.51 15.90 -39.24
C ALA A 267 15.65 14.62 -39.25
N LYS A 268 16.28 13.44 -39.31
CA LYS A 268 15.60 12.14 -39.43
C LYS A 268 15.93 11.22 -38.25
N PRO A 269 14.96 10.44 -37.73
CA PRO A 269 15.18 9.56 -36.59
C PRO A 269 16.33 8.56 -36.76
N LEU A 270 16.52 8.01 -37.98
CA LEU A 270 17.60 7.08 -38.28
C LEU A 270 18.99 7.73 -38.16
N GLU A 271 19.13 8.95 -38.66
CA GLU A 271 20.38 9.71 -38.59
C GLU A 271 20.70 10.15 -37.15
N ALA A 272 19.67 10.48 -36.35
CA ALA A 272 19.80 10.75 -34.92
C ALA A 272 20.25 9.52 -34.12
N ALA A 273 19.71 8.33 -34.44
CA ALA A 273 20.13 7.08 -33.83
C ALA A 273 21.57 6.68 -34.23
N GLU A 274 21.96 6.86 -35.50
CA GLU A 274 23.33 6.63 -35.95
C GLU A 274 24.33 7.60 -35.29
N TRP A 275 23.94 8.87 -35.09
CA TRP A 275 24.74 9.86 -34.38
C TRP A 275 24.98 9.46 -32.92
N LEU A 276 23.95 8.97 -32.22
CA LEU A 276 24.09 8.45 -30.85
C LEU A 276 25.01 7.23 -30.79
N CYS A 277 24.84 6.27 -31.71
CA CYS A 277 25.72 5.11 -31.81
C CYS A 277 27.19 5.50 -32.00
N ALA A 278 27.47 6.47 -32.88
CA ALA A 278 28.83 6.98 -33.12
C ALA A 278 29.43 7.64 -31.86
N ARG A 279 28.64 8.41 -31.11
CA ARG A 279 29.09 9.05 -29.86
C ARG A 279 29.33 8.06 -28.73
N MET A 280 28.55 6.99 -28.66
CA MET A 280 28.71 5.91 -27.69
C MET A 280 29.79 4.90 -28.07
N GLY A 281 30.37 4.97 -29.28
CA GLY A 281 31.33 3.99 -29.80
C GLY A 281 30.70 2.62 -30.11
N ILE A 282 29.40 2.57 -30.42
CA ILE A 282 28.66 1.33 -30.69
C ILE A 282 28.44 1.19 -32.21
N ASN A 283 28.73 0.02 -32.78
CA ASN A 283 28.41 -0.27 -34.17
C ASN A 283 26.89 -0.42 -34.36
N PRO A 284 26.22 0.38 -35.22
CA PRO A 284 24.77 0.27 -35.44
C PRO A 284 24.31 -1.12 -35.91
N GLU A 285 25.15 -1.87 -36.62
CA GLU A 285 24.82 -3.21 -37.11
C GLU A 285 24.68 -4.23 -35.97
N SER A 286 25.44 -4.08 -34.88
CA SER A 286 25.32 -4.97 -33.71
C SER A 286 24.02 -4.74 -32.91
N LEU A 287 23.34 -3.61 -33.15
CA LEU A 287 22.02 -3.30 -32.63
C LEU A 287 20.90 -3.56 -33.64
N GLY A 288 21.20 -4.20 -34.79
CA GLY A 288 20.22 -4.57 -35.82
C GLY A 288 19.92 -3.50 -36.86
N GLY A 289 20.75 -2.47 -37.00
CA GLY A 289 20.60 -1.45 -38.05
C GLY A 289 21.03 -1.99 -39.42
N LYS A 290 20.12 -2.06 -40.39
CA LYS A 290 20.44 -2.38 -41.79
C LYS A 290 20.65 -1.10 -42.59
N ARG A 291 21.86 -0.84 -43.11
CA ARG A 291 22.05 0.17 -44.16
C ARG A 291 21.39 -0.32 -45.45
N LYS A 292 20.55 0.53 -46.08
CA LYS A 292 20.16 0.34 -47.49
C LYS A 292 21.43 0.37 -48.34
N ARG A 293 21.88 -0.82 -48.78
CA ARG A 293 22.91 -0.95 -49.81
C ARG A 293 22.47 -0.16 -51.04
N GLN A 294 23.19 0.88 -51.40
CA GLN A 294 23.19 1.36 -52.78
C GLN A 294 23.55 0.16 -53.67
N ARG A 295 22.74 -0.08 -54.71
CA ARG A 295 22.99 -1.12 -55.71
C ARG A 295 24.31 -0.81 -56.40
N THR A 296 25.34 -1.60 -56.09
CA THR A 296 26.43 -1.89 -57.02
C THR A 296 26.51 -3.41 -57.21
N ALA A 297 26.72 -3.79 -58.47
CA ALA A 297 26.56 -5.12 -59.05
C ALA A 297 27.48 -6.21 -58.43
N PRO A 298 27.14 -7.51 -58.59
CA PRO A 298 27.79 -8.59 -57.85
C PRO A 298 29.15 -8.96 -58.44
N LEU A 299 30.09 -9.32 -57.56
CA LEU A 299 31.30 -10.07 -57.89
C LEU A 299 31.44 -11.27 -56.95
N ALA A 300 31.85 -12.39 -57.56
CA ALA A 300 31.90 -13.75 -57.06
C ALA A 300 33.06 -13.99 -56.04
N PRO A 301 33.17 -15.20 -55.43
CA PRO A 301 33.70 -15.42 -54.08
C PRO A 301 35.19 -15.77 -54.01
N SER A 302 35.83 -15.61 -52.85
CA SER A 302 37.10 -16.30 -52.53
C SER A 302 37.37 -16.49 -51.01
N ARG A 303 37.36 -17.77 -50.62
CA ARG A 303 38.29 -18.56 -49.76
C ARG A 303 39.05 -17.96 -48.55
N SER A 304 38.98 -18.76 -47.47
CA SER A 304 39.95 -19.02 -46.36
C SER A 304 40.20 -17.87 -45.37
N SER A 305 40.55 -18.07 -44.08
CA SER A 305 41.08 -19.23 -43.35
C SER A 305 40.81 -19.11 -41.84
N ALA A 306 40.75 -20.26 -41.18
CA ALA A 306 41.00 -20.59 -39.76
C ALA A 306 41.50 -19.51 -38.80
N ALA A 307 40.97 -19.51 -37.56
CA ALA A 307 41.65 -20.12 -36.40
C ALA A 307 40.82 -19.92 -35.10
N GLU A 308 40.54 -21.01 -34.41
CA GLU A 308 40.22 -21.02 -32.97
C GLU A 308 41.48 -20.78 -32.14
N PRO A 309 41.34 -20.40 -30.86
CA PRO A 309 41.72 -21.37 -29.83
C PRO A 309 40.76 -21.44 -28.64
N THR A 310 40.51 -22.68 -28.23
CA THR A 310 39.92 -23.15 -26.97
C THR A 310 40.75 -22.80 -25.72
N MET A 311 40.07 -22.50 -24.60
CA MET A 311 40.47 -23.00 -23.27
C MET A 311 39.23 -23.30 -22.42
N GLN A 312 39.21 -24.53 -21.90
CA GLN A 312 38.24 -25.11 -20.98
C GLN A 312 38.48 -24.60 -19.55
N THR A 313 37.41 -24.46 -18.77
CA THR A 313 37.44 -24.76 -17.32
C THR A 313 36.16 -25.46 -16.91
N ALA A 314 36.34 -26.50 -16.09
CA ALA A 314 35.34 -27.44 -15.61
C ALA A 314 34.50 -26.86 -14.46
N ALA A 315 33.20 -27.20 -14.44
CA ALA A 315 32.37 -27.16 -13.26
C ALA A 315 31.49 -28.42 -13.27
N GLU A 316 31.48 -29.12 -12.13
CA GLU A 316 30.95 -30.46 -11.91
C GLU A 316 29.43 -30.54 -12.08
N HIS A 317 28.99 -31.55 -12.83
CA HIS A 317 27.60 -31.93 -13.00
C HIS A 317 27.14 -32.78 -11.79
N ILE A 318 26.08 -32.33 -11.11
CA ILE A 318 25.25 -33.17 -10.25
C ILE A 318 24.05 -33.61 -11.10
N GLU A 319 23.95 -34.91 -11.41
CA GLU A 319 22.80 -35.48 -12.11
C GLU A 319 21.62 -35.67 -11.12
N PRO A 320 20.40 -35.24 -11.48
CA PRO A 320 19.20 -35.60 -10.72
C PRO A 320 18.71 -37.03 -11.07
N PRO A 321 18.03 -37.73 -10.14
CA PRO A 321 17.76 -39.17 -10.26
C PRO A 321 16.71 -39.56 -11.31
N GLU A 322 16.90 -40.76 -11.86
CA GLU A 322 16.04 -41.46 -12.83
C GLU A 322 14.61 -41.73 -12.30
N TRP A 323 13.67 -40.82 -12.57
CA TRP A 323 12.23 -41.16 -12.76
C TRP A 323 11.44 -40.08 -13.52
N VAL A 324 12.08 -39.29 -14.38
CA VAL A 324 11.38 -38.43 -15.34
C VAL A 324 11.53 -39.06 -16.73
N SER A 325 10.72 -40.08 -17.01
CA SER A 325 10.60 -40.65 -18.34
C SER A 325 9.87 -39.66 -19.26
N GLU A 326 10.62 -39.14 -20.24
CA GLU A 326 10.19 -38.64 -21.55
C GLU A 326 8.73 -38.16 -21.68
N ALA A 327 8.49 -36.89 -21.31
CA ALA A 327 7.46 -36.11 -21.98
C ALA A 327 8.04 -35.59 -23.30
N PRO A 328 7.31 -35.68 -24.44
CA PRO A 328 7.81 -35.16 -25.71
C PRO A 328 7.96 -33.62 -25.64
N PRO A 329 8.75 -33.02 -26.55
CA PRO A 329 8.94 -31.57 -26.60
C PRO A 329 7.58 -30.85 -26.66
N ILE A 330 7.42 -29.77 -25.88
CA ILE A 330 6.18 -28.97 -25.80
C ILE A 330 5.72 -28.44 -27.18
N ASP A 331 6.61 -28.37 -28.17
CA ASP A 331 6.28 -27.97 -29.54
C ASP A 331 5.37 -29.00 -30.26
N ASP A 332 5.43 -30.28 -29.90
CA ASP A 332 4.59 -31.34 -30.50
C ASP A 332 3.19 -31.44 -29.86
N LEU A 333 2.94 -30.80 -28.72
CA LEU A 333 1.61 -30.77 -28.08
C LEU A 333 0.69 -29.69 -28.65
N MET A 334 1.19 -28.73 -29.43
CA MET A 334 0.38 -27.69 -30.07
C MET A 334 -0.44 -28.22 -31.27
N HIS A 335 -0.17 -29.43 -31.76
CA HIS A 335 -0.80 -29.96 -32.98
C HIS A 335 -1.82 -31.09 -32.76
N LEU A 336 -1.98 -31.61 -31.53
CA LEU A 336 -2.74 -32.86 -31.33
C LEU A 336 -4.20 -32.69 -30.83
N VAL A 337 -4.64 -31.47 -30.48
CA VAL A 337 -6.00 -31.25 -29.92
C VAL A 337 -6.83 -30.20 -30.67
N HIS A 338 -6.18 -29.31 -31.43
CA HIS A 338 -6.84 -28.15 -32.07
C HIS A 338 -7.58 -28.45 -33.39
N ASP A 339 -7.64 -29.71 -33.81
CA ASP A 339 -8.10 -30.10 -35.15
C ASP A 339 -9.31 -31.05 -35.15
N SER A 340 -10.18 -30.99 -34.13
CA SER A 340 -11.53 -31.53 -34.34
C SER A 340 -12.26 -30.62 -35.31
N ALA A 341 -12.59 -31.15 -36.50
CA ALA A 341 -13.33 -30.42 -37.54
C ALA A 341 -14.61 -29.77 -36.99
N GLU A 342 -15.22 -30.37 -35.96
CA GLU A 342 -16.39 -29.84 -35.24
C GLU A 342 -16.09 -28.56 -34.44
N PHE A 343 -15.01 -28.50 -33.67
CA PHE A 343 -14.64 -27.31 -32.89
C PHE A 343 -14.35 -26.10 -33.81
N ASN A 344 -13.59 -26.34 -34.88
CA ASN A 344 -13.23 -25.29 -35.85
C ASN A 344 -14.39 -24.85 -36.75
N SER A 345 -15.41 -25.71 -36.93
CA SER A 345 -16.63 -25.38 -37.70
C SER A 345 -17.59 -24.43 -36.97
N SER A 346 -17.51 -24.39 -35.63
CA SER A 346 -18.44 -23.62 -34.79
C SER A 346 -18.10 -22.13 -34.68
N PHE A 347 -16.93 -21.70 -35.19
CA PHE A 347 -16.54 -20.30 -35.21
C PHE A 347 -17.42 -19.47 -36.16
N ARG A 348 -17.92 -18.34 -35.67
CA ARG A 348 -18.58 -17.33 -36.53
C ARG A 348 -17.55 -16.65 -37.40
N ARG A 349 -17.78 -16.67 -38.72
CA ARG A 349 -16.88 -16.08 -39.73
C ARG A 349 -17.54 -14.88 -40.40
N ASN A 350 -16.74 -13.94 -40.90
CA ASN A 350 -17.21 -12.83 -41.72
C ASN A 350 -17.37 -13.27 -43.18
N ASP A 351 -17.89 -12.38 -44.03
CA ASP A 351 -18.10 -12.64 -45.47
C ASP A 351 -16.82 -13.00 -46.24
N LYS A 352 -15.64 -12.77 -45.64
CA LYS A 352 -14.32 -13.11 -46.19
C LYS A 352 -13.77 -14.43 -45.67
N GLY A 353 -14.52 -15.17 -44.85
CA GLY A 353 -14.13 -16.45 -44.27
C GLY A 353 -13.26 -16.37 -43.01
N ASN A 354 -12.91 -15.16 -42.54
CA ASN A 354 -12.09 -14.97 -41.33
C ASN A 354 -12.96 -15.07 -40.07
N ILE A 355 -12.41 -15.61 -38.97
CA ILE A 355 -13.08 -15.68 -37.68
C ILE A 355 -13.35 -14.26 -37.16
N GLN A 356 -14.58 -14.01 -36.72
CA GLN A 356 -14.98 -12.68 -36.24
C GLN A 356 -14.40 -12.42 -34.84
N PRO A 357 -13.82 -11.24 -34.57
CA PRO A 357 -13.37 -10.83 -33.24
C PRO A 357 -14.56 -10.46 -32.35
N SER A 358 -15.31 -11.47 -31.91
CA SER A 358 -16.58 -11.34 -31.20
C SER A 358 -16.57 -12.09 -29.88
N LEU A 359 -17.40 -11.67 -28.93
CA LEU A 359 -17.56 -12.32 -27.63
C LEU A 359 -17.87 -13.81 -27.77
N PHE A 360 -18.73 -14.17 -28.72
CA PHE A 360 -19.10 -15.55 -29.00
C PHE A 360 -17.88 -16.43 -29.34
N ASN A 361 -16.99 -15.97 -30.21
CA ASN A 361 -15.81 -16.74 -30.61
C ASN A 361 -14.76 -16.79 -29.49
N THR A 362 -14.62 -15.71 -28.71
CA THR A 362 -13.74 -15.72 -27.53
C THR A 362 -14.23 -16.72 -26.47
N LEU A 363 -15.54 -16.75 -26.20
CA LEU A 363 -16.15 -17.74 -25.29
C LEU A 363 -15.98 -19.16 -25.82
N HIS A 364 -16.22 -19.39 -27.11
CA HIS A 364 -16.02 -20.69 -27.75
C HIS A 364 -14.62 -21.25 -27.52
N VAL A 365 -13.59 -20.40 -27.57
CA VAL A 365 -12.21 -20.81 -27.21
C VAL A 365 -12.11 -21.13 -25.73
N LEU A 366 -12.48 -20.20 -24.84
CA LEU A 366 -12.28 -20.38 -23.40
C LEU A 366 -13.08 -21.55 -22.81
N GLU A 367 -14.24 -21.87 -23.36
CA GLU A 367 -15.13 -22.94 -22.90
C GLU A 367 -14.85 -24.29 -23.59
N GLY A 368 -14.47 -24.27 -24.87
CA GLY A 368 -14.34 -25.47 -25.68
C GLY A 368 -12.91 -25.97 -25.88
N ASP A 369 -11.89 -25.12 -25.70
CA ASP A 369 -10.49 -25.52 -25.82
C ASP A 369 -10.04 -26.29 -24.55
N PRO A 370 -9.58 -27.55 -24.68
CA PRO A 370 -9.09 -28.32 -23.54
C PRO A 370 -7.90 -27.65 -22.81
N GLN A 371 -7.11 -26.82 -23.50
CA GLN A 371 -6.04 -26.06 -22.89
C GLN A 371 -6.53 -24.94 -21.97
N TRP A 372 -7.79 -24.50 -22.10
CA TRP A 372 -8.43 -23.50 -21.23
C TRP A 372 -9.35 -24.08 -20.17
N ARG A 373 -9.64 -25.39 -20.25
CA ARG A 373 -10.43 -26.09 -19.25
C ARG A 373 -9.83 -25.93 -17.84
N ASP A 374 -10.70 -25.55 -16.90
CA ASP A 374 -10.40 -25.33 -15.48
C ASP A 374 -9.28 -24.30 -15.22
N VAL A 375 -8.97 -23.43 -16.18
CA VAL A 375 -7.99 -22.34 -16.00
C VAL A 375 -8.59 -21.19 -15.21
N LEU A 376 -9.80 -20.74 -15.56
CA LEU A 376 -10.46 -19.60 -14.93
C LEU A 376 -11.43 -20.06 -13.85
N GLY A 377 -11.43 -19.40 -12.70
CA GLY A 377 -12.43 -19.59 -11.66
C GLY A 377 -12.78 -18.29 -10.95
N PHE A 378 -14.04 -18.11 -10.59
CA PHE A 378 -14.48 -17.01 -9.75
C PHE A 378 -14.36 -17.39 -8.28
N ASN A 379 -13.47 -16.72 -7.55
CA ASN A 379 -13.29 -16.95 -6.12
C ASN A 379 -14.41 -16.25 -5.35
N GLN A 380 -15.36 -17.02 -4.80
CA GLN A 380 -16.50 -16.51 -4.03
C GLN A 380 -16.12 -15.90 -2.67
N PHE A 381 -14.86 -16.05 -2.25
CA PHE A 381 -14.36 -15.51 -0.99
C PHE A 381 -13.69 -14.15 -1.18
N SER A 382 -12.83 -14.01 -2.19
CA SER A 382 -12.19 -12.73 -2.54
C SER A 382 -12.96 -11.90 -3.55
N TYR A 383 -13.98 -12.47 -4.21
CA TYR A 383 -14.72 -11.88 -5.33
C TYR A 383 -13.82 -11.52 -6.53
N ARG A 384 -12.72 -12.25 -6.70
CA ARG A 384 -11.75 -12.05 -7.79
C ARG A 384 -11.71 -13.24 -8.73
N ILE A 385 -11.32 -12.99 -9.97
CA ILE A 385 -11.03 -14.04 -10.95
C ILE A 385 -9.63 -14.55 -10.68
N VAL A 386 -9.49 -15.87 -10.57
CA VAL A 386 -8.24 -16.55 -10.23
C VAL A 386 -7.92 -17.60 -11.28
N LYS A 387 -6.62 -17.76 -11.56
CA LYS A 387 -6.08 -18.82 -12.42
C LYS A 387 -5.95 -20.09 -11.58
N ARG A 388 -6.90 -21.02 -11.74
CA ARG A 388 -6.91 -22.33 -11.07
C ARG A 388 -5.92 -23.32 -11.67
N ARG A 389 -5.54 -23.10 -12.93
CA ARG A 389 -4.47 -23.81 -13.64
C ARG A 389 -3.65 -22.80 -14.43
N LEU A 390 -2.38 -23.12 -14.69
CA LEU A 390 -1.54 -22.28 -15.54
C LEU A 390 -2.20 -22.06 -16.92
N PRO A 391 -2.44 -20.81 -17.32
CA PRO A 391 -3.02 -20.52 -18.63
C PRO A 391 -2.03 -20.88 -19.75
N PRO A 392 -2.50 -21.30 -20.93
CA PRO A 392 -1.66 -21.67 -22.08
C PRO A 392 -1.08 -20.43 -22.80
N VAL A 393 -0.70 -19.39 -22.04
CA VAL A 393 -0.13 -18.14 -22.54
C VAL A 393 1.32 -17.99 -22.09
N GLN A 394 2.12 -17.16 -22.78
CA GLN A 394 3.53 -16.95 -22.43
C GLN A 394 3.82 -15.47 -22.10
N PRO A 395 4.45 -15.17 -20.95
CA PRO A 395 4.72 -16.08 -19.83
C PRO A 395 3.44 -16.44 -19.07
N ALA A 396 3.30 -17.69 -18.65
CA ALA A 396 2.21 -18.13 -17.78
C ALA A 396 2.49 -17.70 -16.34
N THR A 397 1.47 -17.21 -15.62
CA THR A 397 1.59 -16.84 -14.21
C THR A 397 0.44 -17.43 -13.40
N GLU A 398 0.71 -17.74 -12.14
CA GLU A 398 -0.30 -18.19 -11.17
C GLU A 398 -1.02 -17.01 -10.49
N GLY A 399 -2.02 -17.31 -9.67
CA GLY A 399 -2.72 -16.34 -8.84
C GLY A 399 -3.87 -15.61 -9.53
N GLU A 400 -4.14 -14.37 -9.10
CA GLU A 400 -5.23 -13.56 -9.61
C GLU A 400 -5.07 -13.24 -11.10
N TRP A 401 -6.18 -13.19 -11.83
CA TRP A 401 -6.21 -12.72 -13.21
C TRP A 401 -6.03 -11.21 -13.23
N ALA A 402 -4.92 -10.75 -13.78
CA ALA A 402 -4.57 -9.34 -13.83
C ALA A 402 -4.81 -8.73 -15.22
N ASP A 403 -4.79 -7.40 -15.31
CA ASP A 403 -4.92 -6.65 -16.58
C ASP A 403 -3.95 -7.10 -17.68
N ILE A 404 -2.77 -7.58 -17.30
CA ILE A 404 -1.77 -8.11 -18.24
C ILE A 404 -2.20 -9.45 -18.85
N ASP A 405 -3.00 -10.24 -18.12
CA ASP A 405 -3.49 -11.54 -18.57
C ASP A 405 -4.54 -11.38 -19.68
N ASP A 406 -5.33 -10.31 -19.67
CA ASP A 406 -6.21 -9.95 -20.81
C ASP A 406 -5.41 -9.76 -22.10
N VAL A 407 -4.28 -9.05 -22.01
CA VAL A 407 -3.40 -8.80 -23.15
C VAL A 407 -2.75 -10.10 -23.61
N ARG A 408 -2.32 -10.96 -22.68
CA ARG A 408 -1.74 -12.27 -23.00
C ARG A 408 -2.75 -13.19 -23.69
N LEU A 409 -3.99 -13.20 -23.22
CA LEU A 409 -5.08 -13.93 -23.85
C LEU A 409 -5.38 -13.37 -25.24
N GLN A 410 -5.42 -12.05 -25.41
CA GLN A 410 -5.59 -11.42 -26.72
C GLN A 410 -4.48 -11.86 -27.71
N VAL A 411 -3.22 -11.85 -27.27
CA VAL A 411 -2.08 -12.32 -28.07
C VAL A 411 -2.21 -13.81 -28.41
N TYR A 412 -2.64 -14.64 -27.45
CA TYR A 412 -2.87 -16.05 -27.67
C TYR A 412 -3.96 -16.30 -28.72
N LEU A 413 -5.10 -15.61 -28.63
CA LEU A 413 -6.20 -15.73 -29.61
C LEU A 413 -5.73 -15.32 -31.02
N THR A 414 -4.94 -14.26 -31.13
CA THR A 414 -4.40 -13.80 -32.41
C THR A 414 -3.42 -14.81 -33.00
N LYS A 415 -2.50 -15.36 -32.19
CA LYS A 415 -1.47 -16.30 -32.67
C LYS A 415 -2.01 -17.69 -32.98
N THR A 416 -2.90 -18.22 -32.14
CA THR A 416 -3.40 -19.59 -32.23
C THR A 416 -4.60 -19.69 -33.17
N TYR A 417 -5.54 -18.74 -33.08
CA TYR A 417 -6.82 -18.78 -33.78
C TYR A 417 -6.96 -17.73 -34.89
N GLY A 418 -6.03 -16.79 -35.01
CA GLY A 418 -5.99 -15.82 -36.12
C GLY A 418 -7.04 -14.71 -36.03
N PHE A 419 -7.57 -14.41 -34.84
CA PHE A 419 -8.47 -13.26 -34.62
C PHE A 419 -8.10 -12.46 -33.39
N GLU A 420 -8.31 -11.14 -33.45
CA GLU A 420 -7.94 -10.20 -32.39
C GLU A 420 -9.18 -9.51 -31.82
N PRO A 421 -9.78 -10.03 -30.73
CA PRO A 421 -10.90 -9.38 -30.05
C PRO A 421 -10.44 -8.10 -29.34
N LYS A 422 -11.35 -7.15 -29.13
CA LYS A 422 -11.05 -5.94 -28.32
C LYS A 422 -10.86 -6.33 -26.86
N LYS A 423 -10.06 -5.56 -26.09
CA LYS A 423 -9.84 -5.80 -24.65
C LYS A 423 -11.15 -5.96 -23.87
N ALA A 424 -12.16 -5.12 -24.13
CA ALA A 424 -13.47 -5.24 -23.47
C ALA A 424 -14.15 -6.59 -23.73
N THR A 425 -14.04 -7.13 -24.96
CA THR A 425 -14.58 -8.44 -25.32
C THR A 425 -13.85 -9.58 -24.62
N VAL A 426 -12.53 -9.46 -24.45
CA VAL A 426 -11.73 -10.43 -23.68
C VAL A 426 -12.17 -10.42 -22.22
N MET A 427 -12.26 -9.23 -21.62
CA MET A 427 -12.68 -9.05 -20.23
C MET A 427 -14.09 -9.63 -19.99
N ASP A 428 -15.05 -9.33 -20.87
CA ASP A 428 -16.42 -9.87 -20.80
C ASP A 428 -16.44 -11.40 -20.90
N ALA A 429 -15.60 -11.99 -21.76
CA ALA A 429 -15.49 -13.44 -21.92
C ALA A 429 -14.88 -14.10 -20.66
N VAL A 430 -13.78 -13.53 -20.15
CA VAL A 430 -13.10 -14.02 -18.93
C VAL A 430 -14.05 -13.95 -17.74
N MET A 431 -14.78 -12.84 -17.58
CA MET A 431 -15.81 -12.69 -16.54
C MET A 431 -16.88 -13.78 -16.66
N GLN A 432 -17.45 -13.99 -17.84
CA GLN A 432 -18.49 -14.99 -18.05
C GLN A 432 -18.01 -16.42 -17.70
N VAL A 433 -16.83 -16.82 -18.17
CA VAL A 433 -16.29 -18.17 -17.93
C VAL A 433 -15.92 -18.36 -16.47
N ALA A 434 -15.28 -17.37 -15.84
CA ALA A 434 -14.94 -17.45 -14.43
C ALA A 434 -16.19 -17.56 -13.54
N HIS A 435 -17.22 -16.75 -13.81
CA HIS A 435 -18.48 -16.79 -13.04
C HIS A 435 -19.29 -18.09 -13.27
N ALA A 436 -19.08 -18.79 -14.40
CA ALA A 436 -19.64 -20.11 -14.64
C ALA A 436 -18.94 -21.23 -13.85
N ALA A 437 -17.70 -20.99 -13.38
CA ALA A 437 -16.91 -21.90 -12.57
C ALA A 437 -16.56 -21.28 -11.19
N PRO A 438 -17.56 -21.01 -10.32
CA PRO A 438 -17.31 -20.45 -9.01
C PRO A 438 -16.68 -21.48 -8.08
N PHE A 439 -15.77 -21.03 -7.22
CA PHE A 439 -15.16 -21.84 -6.17
C PHE A 439 -14.96 -21.03 -4.89
N HIS A 440 -14.80 -21.70 -3.76
CA HIS A 440 -14.56 -21.05 -2.48
C HIS A 440 -13.38 -21.72 -1.77
N PRO A 441 -12.18 -21.10 -1.70
CA PRO A 441 -10.96 -21.74 -1.23
C PRO A 441 -11.07 -22.23 0.22
N VAL A 442 -11.60 -21.41 1.13
CA VAL A 442 -11.76 -21.81 2.55
C VAL A 442 -12.76 -22.95 2.70
N ARG A 443 -13.86 -22.95 1.94
CA ARG A 443 -14.86 -24.02 1.97
C ARG A 443 -14.30 -25.32 1.41
N GLU A 444 -13.57 -25.27 0.29
CA GLU A 444 -12.88 -26.43 -0.28
C GLU A 444 -11.86 -27.01 0.71
N TYR A 445 -11.10 -26.16 1.41
CA TYR A 445 -10.22 -26.59 2.50
C TYR A 445 -11.02 -27.27 3.63
N LEU A 446 -12.04 -26.60 4.17
CA LEU A 446 -12.83 -27.11 5.31
C LEU A 446 -13.61 -28.39 4.99
N ASP A 447 -14.15 -28.53 3.77
CA ASP A 447 -14.85 -29.74 3.35
C ASP A 447 -13.90 -30.90 3.04
N GLY A 448 -12.62 -30.63 2.79
CA GLY A 448 -11.58 -31.64 2.63
C GLY A 448 -11.04 -32.23 3.95
N LEU A 449 -11.35 -31.60 5.09
CA LEU A 449 -10.88 -32.04 6.41
C LEU A 449 -11.71 -33.20 6.96
N VAL A 450 -11.04 -34.14 7.64
CA VAL A 450 -11.66 -35.26 8.34
C VAL A 450 -11.29 -35.21 9.82
N TRP A 451 -12.30 -35.11 10.68
CA TRP A 451 -12.10 -35.08 12.13
C TRP A 451 -11.80 -36.48 12.66
N ASP A 452 -10.79 -36.57 13.53
CA ASP A 452 -10.36 -37.80 14.18
C ASP A 452 -11.19 -38.20 15.42
N GLY A 453 -12.18 -37.39 15.79
CA GLY A 453 -13.06 -37.64 16.95
C GLY A 453 -12.46 -37.25 18.30
N THR A 454 -11.26 -36.68 18.34
CA THR A 454 -10.66 -36.18 19.59
C THR A 454 -11.06 -34.71 19.79
N GLU A 455 -11.66 -34.42 20.94
CA GLU A 455 -12.06 -33.07 21.35
C GLU A 455 -10.83 -32.25 21.75
N ARG A 456 -10.60 -31.12 21.06
CA ARG A 456 -9.48 -30.20 21.27
C ARG A 456 -9.93 -28.76 21.40
N LEU A 457 -11.09 -28.40 20.86
CA LEU A 457 -11.60 -27.02 20.97
C LEU A 457 -11.85 -26.60 22.41
N ALA A 458 -12.28 -27.54 23.25
CA ALA A 458 -12.50 -27.33 24.68
C ALA A 458 -11.24 -26.85 25.42
N THR A 459 -10.06 -27.36 25.05
CA THR A 459 -8.79 -26.98 25.68
C THR A 459 -7.97 -26.02 24.83
N LEU A 460 -8.48 -25.55 23.69
CA LEU A 460 -7.76 -24.73 22.71
C LEU A 460 -7.00 -23.56 23.33
N LEU A 461 -7.70 -22.69 24.07
CA LEU A 461 -7.08 -21.49 24.64
C LEU A 461 -6.10 -21.83 25.77
N ALA A 462 -6.36 -22.90 26.52
CA ALA A 462 -5.47 -23.37 27.57
C ALA A 462 -4.18 -23.97 27.00
N ASP A 463 -4.30 -24.83 25.99
CA ASP A 463 -3.20 -25.62 25.43
C ASP A 463 -2.36 -24.85 24.41
N CYS A 464 -2.98 -24.02 23.56
CA CYS A 464 -2.29 -23.31 22.49
C CYS A 464 -1.89 -21.88 22.88
N TRP A 465 -2.70 -21.21 23.71
CA TRP A 465 -2.44 -19.83 24.17
C TRP A 465 -2.01 -19.76 25.64
N GLY A 466 -1.89 -20.89 26.33
CA GLY A 466 -1.43 -20.92 27.72
C GLY A 466 -2.36 -20.15 28.67
N ALA A 467 -3.64 -19.97 28.33
CA ALA A 467 -4.54 -19.06 29.03
C ALA A 467 -4.81 -19.45 30.50
N LEU A 468 -4.67 -20.73 30.84
CA LEU A 468 -4.74 -21.21 32.22
C LEU A 468 -3.39 -21.26 32.94
N SER A 469 -2.29 -20.98 32.23
CA SER A 469 -0.92 -20.99 32.75
C SER A 469 -0.36 -19.58 32.98
N THR A 470 -1.20 -18.54 32.90
CA THR A 470 -0.80 -17.14 33.17
C THR A 470 -0.53 -16.92 34.66
N LEU A 471 0.20 -15.86 34.98
CA LEU A 471 0.39 -15.45 36.38
C LEU A 471 -0.94 -15.05 37.03
N GLY A 472 -1.84 -14.39 36.27
CA GLY A 472 -3.19 -14.05 36.72
C GLY A 472 -4.02 -15.28 37.05
N SER A 473 -4.06 -16.26 36.14
CA SER A 473 -4.74 -17.55 36.36
C SER A 473 -4.17 -18.30 37.57
N ALA A 474 -2.85 -18.36 37.72
CA ALA A 474 -2.20 -19.03 38.84
C ALA A 474 -2.44 -18.33 40.20
N ALA A 475 -2.56 -17.00 40.22
CA ALA A 475 -2.97 -16.25 41.41
C ALA A 475 -4.44 -16.53 41.75
N LEU A 476 -5.34 -16.42 40.77
CA LEU A 476 -6.76 -16.69 40.94
C LEU A 476 -7.01 -18.10 41.47
N ARG A 477 -6.30 -19.11 40.96
CA ARG A 477 -6.42 -20.49 41.44
C ARG A 477 -6.11 -20.66 42.93
N ARG A 478 -5.18 -19.87 43.46
CA ARG A 478 -4.77 -19.91 44.88
C ARG A 478 -5.72 -19.12 45.77
N GLU A 479 -6.23 -18.00 45.26
CA GLU A 479 -7.06 -17.07 46.01
C GLU A 479 -8.55 -17.48 46.01
N ASP A 480 -9.06 -17.87 44.85
CA ASP A 480 -10.43 -18.33 44.64
C ASP A 480 -10.48 -19.48 43.61
N ALA A 481 -10.43 -20.71 44.13
CA ALA A 481 -10.51 -21.92 43.33
C ALA A 481 -11.86 -22.06 42.58
N GLY A 482 -12.92 -21.41 43.03
CA GLY A 482 -14.20 -21.33 42.32
C GLY A 482 -14.09 -20.43 41.10
N ALA A 483 -13.69 -19.17 41.29
CA ALA A 483 -13.48 -18.23 40.19
C ALA A 483 -12.53 -18.78 39.10
N HIS A 484 -11.49 -19.53 39.50
CA HIS A 484 -10.64 -20.22 38.53
C HIS A 484 -11.37 -21.32 37.72
N ARG A 485 -12.29 -22.09 38.34
CA ARG A 485 -13.13 -23.06 37.59
C ARG A 485 -14.04 -22.36 36.59
N ARG A 486 -14.66 -21.24 36.99
CA ARG A 486 -15.48 -20.41 36.09
C ARG A 486 -14.67 -19.85 34.93
N LEU A 487 -13.47 -19.35 35.19
CA LEU A 487 -12.53 -18.90 34.15
C LEU A 487 -12.21 -20.03 33.16
N ALA A 488 -11.87 -21.23 33.65
CA ALA A 488 -11.58 -22.38 32.80
C ALA A 488 -12.78 -22.74 31.90
N LYS A 489 -14.01 -22.74 32.46
CA LYS A 489 -15.22 -23.02 31.70
C LYS A 489 -15.53 -21.93 30.67
N TYR A 490 -15.31 -20.68 31.02
CA TYR A 490 -15.41 -19.56 30.09
C TYR A 490 -14.46 -19.72 28.91
N LEU A 491 -13.18 -20.04 29.15
CA LEU A 491 -12.17 -20.19 28.09
C LEU A 491 -12.51 -21.35 27.14
N GLU A 492 -13.03 -22.46 27.67
CA GLU A 492 -13.54 -23.59 26.89
C GLU A 492 -14.64 -23.16 25.91
N LEU A 493 -15.64 -22.45 26.41
CA LEU A 493 -16.78 -21.96 25.64
C LEU A 493 -16.36 -20.88 24.63
N ALA A 494 -15.52 -19.93 25.04
CA ALA A 494 -15.05 -18.84 24.19
C ALA A 494 -14.22 -19.37 23.00
N GLY A 495 -13.27 -20.29 23.24
CA GLY A 495 -12.47 -20.91 22.19
C GLY A 495 -13.31 -21.72 21.22
N THR A 496 -14.21 -22.56 21.74
CA THR A 496 -15.09 -23.41 20.93
C THR A 496 -16.04 -22.57 20.06
N LYS A 497 -16.76 -21.62 20.66
CA LYS A 497 -17.71 -20.76 19.93
C LYS A 497 -17.01 -19.84 18.93
N TRP A 498 -15.77 -19.40 19.22
CA TRP A 498 -14.98 -18.58 18.30
C TRP A 498 -14.69 -19.32 16.99
N LEU A 499 -14.21 -20.56 17.05
CA LEU A 499 -13.92 -21.34 15.84
C LEU A 499 -15.20 -21.76 15.10
N ILE A 500 -16.27 -22.14 15.82
CA ILE A 500 -17.57 -22.41 15.19
C ILE A 500 -18.10 -21.15 14.49
N GLY A 501 -17.94 -19.97 15.09
CA GLY A 501 -18.32 -18.69 14.49
C GLY A 501 -17.54 -18.38 13.21
N ALA A 502 -16.24 -18.69 13.20
CA ALA A 502 -15.38 -18.59 12.02
C ALA A 502 -15.86 -19.50 10.88
N VAL A 503 -16.15 -20.77 11.19
CA VAL A 503 -16.71 -21.74 10.24
C VAL A 503 -18.09 -21.29 9.75
N ALA A 504 -18.94 -20.78 10.64
CA ALA A 504 -20.27 -20.28 10.30
C ALA A 504 -20.22 -19.14 9.29
N ARG A 505 -19.24 -18.23 9.37
CA ARG A 505 -19.05 -17.15 8.38
C ARG A 505 -18.75 -17.66 6.96
N ILE A 506 -18.14 -18.84 6.82
CA ILE A 506 -17.81 -19.45 5.52
C ILE A 506 -18.99 -20.26 4.94
N PHE A 507 -19.67 -21.05 5.78
CA PHE A 507 -20.80 -21.89 5.33
C PHE A 507 -22.14 -21.14 5.29
N LYS A 508 -22.29 -20.06 6.08
CA LYS A 508 -23.45 -19.16 6.11
C LYS A 508 -22.98 -17.69 6.01
N PRO A 509 -22.49 -17.24 4.84
CA PRO A 509 -22.08 -15.85 4.63
C PRO A 509 -23.15 -14.87 5.12
N GLY A 510 -22.74 -13.86 5.89
CA GLY A 510 -23.64 -12.85 6.48
C GLY A 510 -24.39 -13.31 7.72
N CYS A 511 -24.08 -14.49 8.29
CA CYS A 511 -24.62 -14.86 9.59
C CYS A 511 -24.27 -13.83 10.66
N LYS A 512 -25.12 -13.72 11.70
CA LYS A 512 -24.82 -12.82 12.82
C LYS A 512 -23.62 -13.36 13.60
N LEU A 513 -22.56 -12.57 13.68
CA LEU A 513 -21.42 -12.78 14.56
C LEU A 513 -21.00 -11.40 15.05
N ASP A 514 -21.49 -11.00 16.22
CA ASP A 514 -21.26 -9.71 16.86
C ASP A 514 -20.29 -9.79 18.04
N THR A 515 -19.53 -10.89 18.11
CA THR A 515 -18.56 -11.18 19.16
C THR A 515 -17.15 -11.30 18.58
N MET A 516 -16.18 -10.91 19.38
CA MET A 516 -14.76 -10.86 19.02
C MET A 516 -13.94 -11.38 20.20
N LEU A 517 -13.11 -12.37 19.94
CA LEU A 517 -12.10 -12.82 20.90
C LEU A 517 -10.96 -11.80 20.95
N VAL A 518 -10.54 -11.42 22.15
CA VAL A 518 -9.47 -10.44 22.36
C VAL A 518 -8.38 -11.07 23.21
N PHE A 519 -7.18 -11.16 22.63
CA PHE A 519 -6.01 -11.70 23.31
C PHE A 519 -5.29 -10.60 24.08
N GLU A 520 -5.22 -10.76 25.40
CA GLU A 520 -4.54 -9.87 26.35
C GLU A 520 -3.19 -10.47 26.71
N GLY A 521 -2.13 -9.67 26.73
CA GLY A 521 -0.79 -10.15 27.10
C GLY A 521 0.28 -9.10 26.87
N GLY A 522 1.51 -9.36 27.32
CA GLY A 522 2.65 -8.48 27.09
C GLY A 522 3.03 -8.35 25.61
N GLN A 523 3.92 -7.39 25.35
CA GLN A 523 4.54 -7.24 24.04
C GLN A 523 5.51 -8.40 23.80
N GLY A 524 5.36 -9.10 22.68
CA GLY A 524 6.23 -10.24 22.32
C GLY A 524 5.62 -11.63 22.58
N ASP A 525 4.39 -11.72 23.07
CA ASP A 525 3.73 -13.01 23.39
C ASP A 525 3.20 -13.77 22.16
N PHE A 526 3.73 -13.50 20.97
CA PHE A 526 3.33 -14.16 19.71
C PHE A 526 1.83 -14.14 19.40
N LYS A 527 1.04 -13.20 19.97
CA LYS A 527 -0.41 -13.08 19.77
C LYS A 527 -0.81 -13.01 18.29
N SER A 528 -0.34 -12.00 17.55
CA SER A 528 -0.61 -11.87 16.10
C SER A 528 -0.09 -13.09 15.31
N SER A 529 1.09 -13.60 15.66
CA SER A 529 1.71 -14.77 15.02
C SER A 529 0.89 -16.06 15.23
N SER A 530 0.22 -16.22 16.37
CA SER A 530 -0.61 -17.38 16.69
C SER A 530 -1.92 -17.40 15.91
N ILE A 531 -2.57 -16.24 15.77
CA ILE A 531 -3.77 -16.08 14.95
C ILE A 531 -3.41 -16.34 13.48
N ARG A 532 -2.29 -15.77 13.02
CA ARG A 532 -1.75 -16.02 11.69
C ARG A 532 -1.45 -17.51 11.46
N ALA A 533 -0.90 -18.21 12.44
CA ALA A 533 -0.64 -19.65 12.35
C ALA A 533 -1.93 -20.49 12.25
N LEU A 534 -3.02 -20.09 12.92
CA LEU A 534 -4.30 -20.78 12.89
C LEU A 534 -5.06 -20.58 11.56
N PHE A 535 -5.10 -19.35 11.06
CA PHE A 535 -5.85 -19.00 9.83
C PHE A 535 -5.03 -19.14 8.54
N GLY A 536 -3.70 -19.10 8.63
CA GLY A 536 -2.77 -19.12 7.49
C GLY A 536 -2.55 -17.73 6.89
N ASP A 537 -1.38 -17.53 6.28
CA ASP A 537 -0.96 -16.25 5.71
C ASP A 537 -1.91 -15.73 4.60
N GLU A 538 -2.53 -16.65 3.87
CA GLU A 538 -3.44 -16.31 2.78
C GLU A 538 -4.72 -15.63 3.28
N TRP A 539 -5.28 -16.14 4.38
CA TRP A 539 -6.61 -15.73 4.89
C TRP A 539 -6.53 -14.84 6.13
N PHE A 540 -5.32 -14.52 6.61
CA PHE A 540 -5.11 -13.60 7.72
C PHE A 540 -4.70 -12.20 7.23
N SER A 541 -5.08 -11.17 7.98
CA SER A 541 -4.61 -9.80 7.80
C SER A 541 -4.57 -9.06 9.15
N ASP A 542 -3.51 -8.31 9.38
CA ASP A 542 -3.26 -7.42 10.51
C ASP A 542 -3.06 -5.96 10.07
N SER A 543 -3.43 -5.65 8.83
CA SER A 543 -3.29 -4.31 8.27
C SER A 543 -4.13 -3.29 9.04
N LYS A 544 -3.61 -2.06 9.20
CA LYS A 544 -4.37 -1.00 9.86
C LYS A 544 -5.58 -0.61 9.01
N MET A 545 -6.77 -0.77 9.57
CA MET A 545 -8.04 -0.44 8.93
C MET A 545 -8.68 0.77 9.62
N THR A 546 -9.11 1.74 8.81
CA THR A 546 -9.91 2.87 9.29
C THR A 546 -11.40 2.51 9.19
N ILE A 547 -12.07 2.39 10.32
CA ILE A 547 -13.52 2.09 10.37
C ILE A 547 -14.29 3.25 9.73
N GLY A 548 -15.13 2.93 8.74
CA GLY A 548 -15.92 3.92 8.00
C GLY A 548 -15.33 4.36 6.66
N ASP A 549 -14.10 3.94 6.33
CA ASP A 549 -13.52 4.17 5.01
C ASP A 549 -14.03 3.13 3.98
N LYS A 550 -14.12 3.53 2.70
CA LYS A 550 -14.48 2.62 1.60
C LYS A 550 -13.42 1.55 1.38
N ASP A 551 -12.16 1.87 1.66
CA ASP A 551 -11.03 0.96 1.48
C ASP A 551 -11.01 -0.18 2.51
N ALA A 552 -11.66 0.01 3.68
CA ALA A 552 -11.80 -1.03 4.69
C ALA A 552 -12.50 -2.29 4.15
N LEU A 553 -13.55 -2.10 3.34
CA LEU A 553 -14.29 -3.20 2.73
C LEU A 553 -13.45 -3.96 1.69
N ALA A 554 -12.57 -3.25 0.97
CA ALA A 554 -11.68 -3.87 -0.01
C ALA A 554 -10.56 -4.68 0.69
N GLN A 555 -10.06 -4.22 1.83
CA GLN A 555 -9.03 -4.92 2.60
C GLN A 555 -9.53 -6.21 3.26
N MET A 556 -10.82 -6.27 3.63
CA MET A 556 -11.42 -7.48 4.21
C MET A 556 -11.69 -8.59 3.19
N GLN A 557 -11.69 -8.29 1.89
CA GLN A 557 -12.00 -9.28 0.85
C GLN A 557 -10.93 -10.37 0.79
N GLY A 558 -11.37 -11.63 0.78
CA GLY A 558 -10.47 -12.78 0.77
C GLY A 558 -9.75 -13.02 2.09
N LYS A 559 -10.15 -12.35 3.19
CA LYS A 559 -9.60 -12.54 4.53
C LYS A 559 -10.64 -13.19 5.44
N TRP A 560 -10.24 -14.27 6.12
CA TRP A 560 -11.09 -15.04 7.03
C TRP A 560 -11.01 -14.49 8.45
N ALA A 561 -9.80 -14.13 8.90
CA ALA A 561 -9.59 -13.43 10.15
C ALA A 561 -8.89 -12.09 9.92
N TYR A 562 -9.43 -11.05 10.54
CA TYR A 562 -8.86 -9.73 10.55
C TYR A 562 -8.47 -9.35 11.98
N GLU A 563 -7.18 -9.14 12.21
CA GLU A 563 -6.67 -8.69 13.50
C GLU A 563 -6.88 -7.18 13.67
N MET A 564 -7.42 -6.79 14.82
CA MET A 564 -7.51 -5.42 15.27
C MET A 564 -6.49 -5.21 16.39
N ALA A 565 -5.27 -4.80 16.00
CA ALA A 565 -4.16 -4.53 16.91
C ALA A 565 -4.35 -3.18 17.63
N GLU A 566 -3.97 -3.14 18.91
CA GLU A 566 -4.00 -1.93 19.75
C GLU A 566 -5.41 -1.31 19.80
N MET A 567 -6.40 -2.05 20.32
CA MET A 567 -7.76 -1.56 20.59
C MET A 567 -7.83 -0.33 21.53
N ASP A 568 -6.69 0.23 21.93
CA ASP A 568 -6.59 1.40 22.77
C ASP A 568 -6.99 2.67 22.02
N ALA A 569 -7.79 3.49 22.72
CA ALA A 569 -8.21 4.83 22.33
C ALA A 569 -9.41 4.98 21.38
N HIS A 570 -10.41 4.09 21.42
CA HIS A 570 -11.72 4.47 20.90
C HIS A 570 -12.44 5.40 21.89
N ARG A 571 -12.53 6.69 21.55
CA ARG A 571 -13.41 7.65 22.24
C ARG A 571 -14.86 7.15 22.15
N LYS A 572 -15.76 7.60 23.05
CA LYS A 572 -17.19 7.20 23.05
C LYS A 572 -17.89 7.30 21.67
N ALA A 573 -17.45 8.20 20.78
CA ALA A 573 -17.97 8.33 19.42
C ALA A 573 -17.52 7.19 18.47
N ASP A 574 -16.29 6.69 18.63
CA ASP A 574 -15.73 5.59 17.83
C ASP A 574 -16.32 4.23 18.25
N ASP A 575 -16.72 4.08 19.50
CA ASP A 575 -17.32 2.85 20.04
C ASP A 575 -18.66 2.51 19.36
N THR A 576 -19.48 3.51 19.02
CA THR A 576 -20.73 3.27 18.27
C THR A 576 -20.45 2.81 16.84
N ALA A 577 -19.50 3.44 16.16
CA ALA A 577 -19.09 3.07 14.80
C ALA A 577 -18.44 1.67 14.78
N PHE A 578 -17.62 1.35 15.78
CA PHE A 578 -17.01 0.05 15.98
C PHE A 578 -18.06 -1.05 16.22
N LYS A 579 -19.04 -0.81 17.11
CA LYS A 579 -20.16 -1.73 17.35
C LYS A 579 -20.96 -1.98 16.08
N GLN A 580 -21.28 -0.92 15.33
CA GLN A 580 -21.96 -1.04 14.04
C GLN A 580 -21.12 -1.82 13.04
N PHE A 581 -19.81 -1.56 13.01
CA PHE A 581 -18.89 -2.25 12.14
C PHE A 581 -18.85 -3.74 12.43
N ILE A 582 -18.58 -4.19 13.67
CA ILE A 582 -18.55 -5.63 14.00
C ILE A 582 -19.90 -6.32 13.74
N THR A 583 -21.01 -5.65 14.03
CA THR A 583 -22.37 -6.22 13.89
C THR A 583 -22.87 -6.30 12.45
N THR A 584 -22.22 -5.61 11.50
CA THR A 584 -22.65 -5.59 10.10
C THR A 584 -22.57 -6.99 9.48
N GLN A 585 -23.65 -7.40 8.80
CA GLN A 585 -23.78 -8.71 8.18
C GLN A 585 -23.52 -8.68 6.67
N ILE A 586 -23.87 -7.58 6.02
CA ILE A 586 -23.80 -7.40 4.57
C ILE A 586 -23.15 -6.05 4.31
N ASP A 587 -22.08 -6.05 3.53
CA ASP A 587 -21.39 -4.86 3.07
C ASP A 587 -21.86 -4.49 1.67
N ARG A 588 -22.04 -3.20 1.39
CA ARG A 588 -22.41 -2.72 0.06
C ARG A 588 -21.18 -2.21 -0.68
N VAL A 589 -20.68 -2.99 -1.63
CA VAL A 589 -19.40 -2.75 -2.32
C VAL A 589 -19.65 -2.35 -3.77
N ARG A 590 -18.97 -1.30 -4.25
CA ARG A 590 -18.92 -0.97 -5.68
C ARG A 590 -17.56 -1.38 -6.24
N TRP A 591 -17.55 -2.42 -7.06
CA TRP A 591 -16.33 -2.91 -7.70
C TRP A 591 -15.73 -1.85 -8.65
N HIS A 592 -14.40 -1.76 -8.75
CA HIS A 592 -13.72 -0.76 -9.59
C HIS A 592 -14.14 -0.84 -11.08
N TYR A 593 -14.47 -2.05 -11.56
CA TYR A 593 -15.01 -2.30 -12.91
C TYR A 593 -16.53 -2.54 -12.90
N GLY A 594 -17.14 -2.60 -11.71
CA GLY A 594 -18.57 -2.76 -11.52
C GLY A 594 -19.31 -1.43 -11.71
N LYS A 595 -20.23 -1.41 -12.67
CA LYS A 595 -21.13 -0.26 -12.84
C LYS A 595 -22.14 -0.12 -11.69
N ARG A 596 -22.36 -1.18 -10.92
CA ARG A 596 -23.35 -1.27 -9.84
C ARG A 596 -22.66 -1.61 -8.53
N ALA A 597 -23.21 -1.10 -7.44
CA ALA A 597 -22.87 -1.58 -6.11
C ALA A 597 -23.63 -2.90 -5.86
N GLU A 598 -22.96 -3.85 -5.24
CA GLU A 598 -23.48 -5.17 -4.91
C GLU A 598 -23.43 -5.40 -3.40
N ASP A 599 -24.39 -6.17 -2.92
CA ASP A 599 -24.48 -6.54 -1.51
C ASP A 599 -23.66 -7.82 -1.29
N VAL A 600 -22.62 -7.70 -0.48
CA VAL A 600 -21.62 -8.74 -0.20
C VAL A 600 -21.80 -9.22 1.23
N PRO A 601 -22.29 -10.46 1.44
CA PRO A 601 -22.43 -11.01 2.79
C PRO A 601 -21.05 -11.26 3.41
N ARG A 602 -20.86 -10.85 4.67
CA ARG A 602 -19.56 -10.98 5.35
C ARG A 602 -19.19 -12.41 5.65
N GLN A 603 -17.96 -12.75 5.28
CA GLN A 603 -17.35 -14.07 5.47
C GLN A 603 -16.11 -14.03 6.39
N CYS A 604 -15.75 -12.85 6.91
CA CYS A 604 -14.63 -12.66 7.84
C CYS A 604 -15.09 -12.62 9.32
N ILE A 605 -14.15 -12.89 10.22
CA ILE A 605 -14.25 -12.62 11.65
C ILE A 605 -13.22 -11.57 12.07
N PHE A 606 -13.48 -10.91 13.20
CA PHE A 606 -12.53 -10.01 13.84
C PHE A 606 -11.91 -10.68 15.06
N VAL A 607 -10.64 -10.37 15.31
CA VAL A 607 -9.89 -10.83 16.48
C VAL A 607 -9.09 -9.64 17.02
N GLY A 608 -9.20 -9.35 18.31
CA GLY A 608 -8.46 -8.24 18.92
C GLY A 608 -7.15 -8.72 19.54
N THR A 609 -6.13 -7.87 19.51
CA THR A 609 -4.94 -8.04 20.35
C THR A 609 -4.69 -6.75 21.12
N THR A 610 -4.45 -6.87 22.43
CA THR A 610 -4.18 -5.72 23.30
C THR A 610 -3.07 -6.02 24.28
N ASN A 611 -2.36 -4.98 24.68
CA ASN A 611 -1.36 -5.04 25.75
C ASN A 611 -1.92 -4.54 27.10
N MET A 612 -3.13 -3.96 27.11
CA MET A 612 -3.79 -3.53 28.33
C MET A 612 -4.72 -4.62 28.86
N SER A 613 -4.75 -4.76 30.19
CA SER A 613 -5.64 -5.67 30.93
C SER A 613 -6.95 -5.02 31.37
N GLN A 614 -7.13 -3.72 31.12
CA GLN A 614 -8.33 -2.97 31.47
C GLN A 614 -8.86 -2.22 30.25
N TYR A 615 -10.18 -2.22 30.11
CA TYR A 615 -10.89 -1.53 29.03
C TYR A 615 -11.70 -0.35 29.56
N GLY A 616 -11.92 0.64 28.70
CA GLY A 616 -12.83 1.76 28.99
C GLY A 616 -14.25 1.28 29.28
N LYS A 617 -14.92 1.92 30.25
CA LYS A 617 -16.27 1.56 30.70
C LYS A 617 -17.30 1.79 29.58
N ASP A 618 -17.82 0.71 29.00
CA ASP A 618 -18.94 0.72 28.05
C ASP A 618 -20.28 0.70 28.81
N GLU A 619 -21.17 1.63 28.51
CA GLU A 619 -22.54 1.70 29.06
C GLU A 619 -23.41 0.48 28.66
N THR A 620 -23.01 -0.31 27.66
CA THR A 620 -23.77 -1.49 27.18
C THR A 620 -23.30 -2.84 27.69
N GLY A 621 -22.28 -2.87 28.56
CA GLY A 621 -21.61 -4.10 29.00
C GLY A 621 -20.81 -4.74 27.87
N MET A 622 -19.65 -5.30 28.19
CA MET A 622 -18.68 -5.84 27.22
C MET A 622 -19.12 -7.16 26.53
N ARG A 623 -20.40 -7.31 26.19
CA ARG A 623 -20.98 -8.53 25.59
C ARG A 623 -20.37 -8.98 24.26
N ARG A 624 -19.67 -8.07 23.56
CA ARG A 624 -19.10 -8.28 22.22
C ARG A 624 -17.62 -8.62 22.26
N ILE A 625 -16.97 -8.42 23.41
CA ILE A 625 -15.54 -8.64 23.59
C ILE A 625 -15.40 -9.84 24.51
N TRP A 626 -14.72 -10.87 24.03
CA TRP A 626 -14.39 -12.06 24.82
C TRP A 626 -12.92 -11.97 25.16
N PRO A 627 -12.56 -11.40 26.31
CA PRO A 627 -11.16 -11.26 26.69
C PRO A 627 -10.57 -12.61 27.07
N ALA A 628 -9.32 -12.85 26.67
CA ALA A 628 -8.55 -14.03 27.02
C ALA A 628 -7.11 -13.62 27.30
N GLU A 629 -6.69 -13.75 28.57
CA GLU A 629 -5.29 -13.57 28.95
C GLU A 629 -4.45 -14.70 28.34
N VAL A 630 -3.36 -14.32 27.69
CA VAL A 630 -2.45 -15.22 26.98
C VAL A 630 -1.20 -15.43 27.81
N GLY A 631 -0.83 -16.69 27.97
CA GLY A 631 0.42 -17.11 28.59
C GLY A 631 1.50 -17.38 27.54
N LEU A 632 2.24 -18.48 27.72
CA LEU A 632 3.19 -18.93 26.72
C LEU A 632 2.44 -19.57 25.53
N VAL A 633 2.50 -18.93 24.37
CA VAL A 633 1.90 -19.42 23.12
C VAL A 633 2.72 -20.55 22.52
N ASP A 634 2.07 -21.66 22.20
CA ASP A 634 2.66 -22.82 21.51
C ASP A 634 2.29 -22.81 20.02
N LEU A 635 3.11 -22.10 19.22
CA LEU A 635 2.92 -21.99 17.78
C LEU A 635 3.04 -23.34 17.05
N GLU A 636 3.86 -24.25 17.56
CA GLU A 636 4.07 -25.55 16.92
C GLU A 636 2.86 -26.45 17.12
N ARG A 637 2.28 -26.44 18.32
CA ARG A 637 1.00 -27.10 18.58
C ARG A 637 -0.11 -26.54 17.71
N ILE A 638 -0.21 -25.21 17.56
CA ILE A 638 -1.23 -24.59 16.68
C ILE A 638 -1.07 -25.10 15.25
N ARG A 639 0.15 -25.08 14.69
CA ARG A 639 0.41 -25.53 13.31
C ARG A 639 0.13 -27.02 13.11
N SER A 640 0.59 -27.86 14.02
CA SER A 640 0.44 -29.32 13.93
C SER A 640 -0.99 -29.80 14.14
N THR A 641 -1.80 -29.07 14.92
CA THR A 641 -3.20 -29.43 15.20
C THR A 641 -4.21 -28.64 14.38
N ARG A 642 -3.80 -27.61 13.63
CA ARG A 642 -4.65 -26.70 12.84
C ARG A 642 -5.77 -27.41 12.10
N ASP A 643 -5.43 -28.41 11.30
CA ASP A 643 -6.39 -29.13 10.46
C ASP A 643 -7.42 -29.89 11.31
N GLN A 644 -7.02 -30.47 12.44
CA GLN A 644 -7.93 -31.16 13.35
C GLN A 644 -8.81 -30.19 14.15
N LEU A 645 -8.27 -29.03 14.55
CA LEU A 645 -9.07 -27.96 15.19
C LEU A 645 -10.19 -27.48 14.26
N TRP A 646 -9.87 -27.26 12.98
CA TRP A 646 -10.86 -26.88 11.99
C TRP A 646 -11.84 -28.01 11.67
N ALA A 647 -11.37 -29.27 11.59
CA ALA A 647 -12.22 -30.42 11.36
C ALA A 647 -13.26 -30.60 12.49
N GLU A 648 -12.84 -30.46 13.74
CA GLU A 648 -13.73 -30.49 14.91
C GLU A 648 -14.75 -29.34 14.87
N ALA A 649 -14.31 -28.11 14.56
CA ALA A 649 -15.20 -26.95 14.45
C ALA A 649 -16.27 -27.13 13.36
N VAL A 650 -15.89 -27.73 12.22
CA VAL A 650 -16.81 -28.08 11.13
C VAL A 650 -17.80 -29.16 11.58
N ALA A 651 -17.34 -30.20 12.29
CA ALA A 651 -18.21 -31.25 12.82
C ALA A 651 -19.26 -30.68 13.78
N LEU A 652 -18.85 -29.83 14.73
CA LEU A 652 -19.75 -29.17 15.68
C LEU A 652 -20.73 -28.22 14.97
N PHE A 653 -20.26 -27.44 14.00
CA PHE A 653 -21.14 -26.58 13.19
C PHE A 653 -22.20 -27.40 12.43
N LYS A 654 -21.80 -28.50 11.78
CA LYS A 654 -22.70 -29.41 11.06
C LYS A 654 -23.68 -30.12 12.02
N ALA A 655 -23.27 -30.38 13.26
CA ALA A 655 -24.13 -30.91 14.33
C ALA A 655 -25.12 -29.87 14.90
N GLY A 656 -24.98 -28.59 14.54
CA GLY A 656 -25.89 -27.52 14.98
C GLY A 656 -25.50 -26.83 16.28
N ALA A 657 -24.24 -26.96 16.72
CA ALA A 657 -23.73 -26.22 17.87
C ALA A 657 -23.83 -24.69 17.64
N SER A 658 -24.18 -23.96 18.70
CA SER A 658 -24.30 -22.49 18.64
C SER A 658 -22.93 -21.82 18.77
N TRP A 659 -22.71 -20.75 18.00
CA TRP A 659 -21.51 -19.90 18.09
C TRP A 659 -21.77 -18.58 18.84
N TRP A 660 -23.00 -18.36 19.31
CA TRP A 660 -23.36 -17.22 20.16
C TRP A 660 -23.54 -17.69 21.61
N VAL A 661 -23.45 -16.74 22.54
CA VAL A 661 -23.73 -16.95 23.96
C VAL A 661 -25.23 -16.94 24.17
N ASP A 662 -25.78 -17.98 24.79
CA ASP A 662 -27.22 -18.10 25.08
C ASP A 662 -27.49 -18.03 26.59
N LYS A 663 -28.31 -17.06 26.99
CA LYS A 663 -28.77 -16.85 28.38
C LYS A 663 -29.56 -18.03 28.96
N ARG A 664 -30.04 -18.93 28.10
CA ARG A 664 -30.90 -20.07 28.48
C ARG A 664 -30.12 -21.37 28.63
N VAL A 665 -28.83 -21.36 28.30
CA VAL A 665 -27.95 -22.52 28.44
C VAL A 665 -27.22 -22.39 29.77
N PHE A 666 -27.60 -23.23 30.73
CA PHE A 666 -26.96 -23.34 32.04
C PHE A 666 -25.77 -24.30 31.95
N VAL A 667 -24.64 -23.86 32.47
CA VAL A 667 -23.34 -24.55 32.31
C VAL A 667 -22.66 -24.87 33.63
N LEU A 668 -23.11 -24.28 34.73
CA LEU A 668 -22.65 -24.56 36.08
C LEU A 668 -23.86 -24.64 37.01
N GLU A 669 -23.94 -25.72 37.78
CA GLU A 669 -24.98 -25.93 38.79
C GLU A 669 -24.43 -25.56 40.19
N PRO A 670 -25.30 -25.15 41.14
CA PRO A 670 -24.88 -24.81 42.51
C PRO A 670 -24.12 -25.93 43.23
N ASP A 671 -24.40 -27.19 42.87
CA ASP A 671 -23.72 -28.37 43.43
C ASP A 671 -22.26 -28.48 42.95
N ASP A 672 -21.93 -27.95 41.77
CA ASP A 672 -20.57 -27.92 41.21
C ASP A 672 -19.74 -26.73 41.76
N GLU A 673 -20.42 -25.72 42.31
CA GLU A 673 -19.80 -24.49 42.79
C GLU A 673 -20.54 -23.87 44.00
N PRO A 674 -20.12 -24.17 45.24
CA PRO A 674 -20.85 -23.76 46.45
C PRO A 674 -21.00 -22.24 46.66
N LEU A 675 -20.30 -21.43 45.87
CA LEU A 675 -20.29 -19.97 45.93
C LEU A 675 -21.31 -19.33 44.97
N ILE A 676 -21.98 -20.12 44.10
CA ILE A 676 -23.09 -19.62 43.27
C ILE A 676 -24.42 -19.97 43.94
N ASP A 677 -25.31 -18.99 44.03
CA ASP A 677 -26.63 -19.10 44.68
C ASP A 677 -27.73 -19.66 43.75
N ARG A 678 -27.43 -19.75 42.46
CA ARG A 678 -28.30 -20.24 41.39
C ARG A 678 -27.47 -20.87 40.27
N PRO A 679 -28.06 -21.68 39.38
CA PRO A 679 -27.37 -22.16 38.18
C PRO A 679 -26.92 -20.98 37.31
N TRP A 680 -25.68 -21.01 36.85
CA TRP A 680 -25.11 -19.96 35.98
C TRP A 680 -25.26 -20.34 34.52
N SER A 681 -25.69 -19.36 33.71
CA SER A 681 -25.77 -19.49 32.27
C SER A 681 -24.43 -19.20 31.60
N GLU A 682 -24.30 -19.57 30.31
CA GLU A 682 -23.19 -19.09 29.49
C GLU A 682 -23.07 -17.55 29.58
N PHE A 683 -24.20 -16.85 29.62
CA PHE A 683 -24.18 -15.39 29.68
C PHE A 683 -23.58 -14.85 30.98
N ASP A 684 -23.90 -15.45 32.13
CA ASP A 684 -23.36 -15.00 33.42
C ASP A 684 -21.82 -15.15 33.46
N LEU A 685 -21.27 -16.24 32.90
CA LEU A 685 -19.82 -16.43 32.79
C LEU A 685 -19.12 -15.37 31.93
N PHE A 686 -19.70 -15.03 30.78
CA PHE A 686 -19.13 -14.04 29.87
C PHE A 686 -19.28 -12.62 30.42
N GLU A 687 -20.36 -12.35 31.16
CA GLU A 687 -20.58 -11.08 31.85
C GLU A 687 -19.55 -10.89 32.97
N GLU A 688 -19.33 -11.90 33.82
CA GLU A 688 -18.31 -11.87 34.89
C GLU A 688 -16.92 -11.51 34.33
N GLN A 689 -16.49 -12.16 33.25
CA GLN A 689 -15.18 -11.91 32.64
C GLN A 689 -15.08 -10.52 32.00
N GLY A 690 -16.18 -10.01 31.46
CA GLY A 690 -16.26 -8.65 30.91
C GLY A 690 -16.24 -7.59 32.00
N GLU A 691 -16.95 -7.79 33.11
CA GLU A 691 -16.99 -6.86 34.25
C GLU A 691 -15.64 -6.78 34.97
N ALA A 692 -14.96 -7.91 35.17
CA ALA A 692 -13.65 -7.98 35.82
C ALA A 692 -12.56 -7.12 35.15
N ARG A 693 -12.75 -6.76 33.87
CA ARG A 693 -11.79 -5.97 33.06
C ARG A 693 -12.30 -4.58 32.72
N GLN A 694 -13.49 -4.21 33.20
CA GLN A 694 -13.94 -2.83 33.16
C GLN A 694 -13.18 -2.03 34.21
N ASN A 695 -12.65 -0.89 33.81
CA ASN A 695 -12.00 0.02 34.74
C ASN A 695 -13.03 0.52 35.79
N VAL A 696 -12.89 0.05 37.04
CA VAL A 696 -13.68 0.51 38.19
C VAL A 696 -13.04 1.81 38.67
N ASP A 697 -13.57 2.91 38.14
CA ASP A 697 -13.27 4.29 38.53
C ASP A 697 -11.79 4.71 38.40
N ALA A 698 -11.50 5.66 37.50
CA ALA A 698 -10.15 6.20 37.25
C ALA A 698 -9.50 6.85 38.50
N TRP A 699 -10.24 6.94 39.60
CA TRP A 699 -9.84 7.49 40.88
C TRP A 699 -9.57 6.43 41.96
N GLU A 700 -9.96 5.17 41.78
CA GLU A 700 -9.87 4.16 42.83
C GLU A 700 -8.41 3.81 43.16
N GLU A 701 -7.57 3.59 42.14
CA GLU A 701 -6.12 3.40 42.32
C GLU A 701 -5.41 4.65 42.89
N PRO A 702 -5.63 5.88 42.37
CA PRO A 702 -5.11 7.10 42.99
C PRO A 702 -5.55 7.30 44.45
N ILE A 703 -6.79 6.96 44.80
CA ILE A 703 -7.33 7.06 46.16
C ILE A 703 -6.71 5.99 47.05
N ALA A 704 -6.61 4.75 46.60
CA ALA A 704 -5.97 3.68 47.35
C ALA A 704 -4.49 3.99 47.61
N LYS A 705 -3.80 4.56 46.62
CA LYS A 705 -2.42 5.03 46.75
C LYS A 705 -2.30 6.23 47.70
N PHE A 706 -3.21 7.19 47.62
CA PHE A 706 -3.29 8.32 48.54
C PHE A 706 -3.56 7.89 49.99
N ILE A 707 -4.38 6.85 50.22
CA ILE A 707 -4.65 6.27 51.54
C ILE A 707 -3.48 5.41 52.05
N ALA A 708 -2.69 4.81 51.16
CA ALA A 708 -1.48 4.09 51.56
C ALA A 708 -0.30 5.02 51.89
N ASP A 709 -0.25 6.19 51.24
CA ASP A 709 0.81 7.19 51.38
C ASP A 709 0.52 8.25 52.48
N ASN A 710 -0.68 8.25 53.09
CA ASN A 710 -1.08 9.11 54.22
C ASN A 710 -1.68 8.29 55.37
#